data_AF-R6MRB6-F1
#
_entry.id   AF-R6MRB6-F1
#
_cell.length_a   1.000
_cell.length_b   1.000
_cell.length_c   1.000
_cell.angle_alpha   90.00
_cell.angle_beta   90.00
_cell.angle_gamma   90.00
#
_symmetry.space_group_name_H-M   'P 1'
#
loop_
_entity.id
_entity.type
_entity.pdbx_description
1 polymer ?
#
loop_
_entity_poly.entity_id
_entity_poly.type
_entity_poly.pdbx_seq_one_letter_code
_entity_poly.pdbx_strand_id
1 'polypeptide(L)'
;MIRGTVQTVVYQNPENGYAVLRLNTEDGQQITVVGTVPMTVPGERLIVTGKWGYHASHGRQFEAEFLERLMPETGNEIFAYLASGAVKGIGEKTAEKILQLFGIHAMEILENEPEKLAQIPGISRKKAIEMGESFRRQAGVRRLIEFLTLHRLPPELAVRLFRVYGDLAEDALRDDPYLLTEPYFGADFAAVDAFALEMDVEADDERRVEAGILFELSYNLTNGHTFIPEKKLIPATAALLNLDSDTVERGLDRLSEQERMVRSEIAGLTACYLPEFYEAEQYITERLARMARTRIEPPRTLEKTLSSVQKKNAIQYAQSQLQAIRDAASYQLLLVTGGPGTGKTTVMTGILDLFDALEIKTQLAAPTGRAAKRLSEVTGRDATTIHRLLEAQFDPETGAMAFFHDEDQPLRCEAMIVDETSMVDLQLMMSLLRALKPGCRLILVGDPDQLPSVGAGNVFSDIIRSGIAKTVRLTEIFRQAQESLIVMNAHAVNHGELPVLTVKDRDFFFMKRRSGESVVQTIQELCATRLPKNMGIPSSEIQVLSPTRRHETGTVTLNKALQAVLNPAAPGKKEKQFADFSYREGDRVMQIRNNYDIMWKRMDGLGAGTGVFNGDIGTITRIDFAAETVTVLFDDRETSYGFDMLRELEPAYAMTVHKSQGSEYRAVILAAWSGSQLLLTRSILYTAITRARELFIIVGNEEIIAAMTRNDRQQRRYSGLKLRLEREAGNDHETA
;
A
#
# COMPACT_ATOMS: atom_id res chain seq x y z
N MET A 1 23.42 25.86 18.99
CA MET A 1 23.41 26.77 17.83
C MET A 1 24.83 26.86 17.30
N ILE A 2 25.01 26.73 15.98
CA ILE A 2 26.27 26.78 15.25
C ILE A 2 26.06 27.69 14.05
N ARG A 3 27.02 28.57 13.75
CA ARG A 3 27.00 29.42 12.54
C ARG A 3 28.21 29.12 11.70
N GLY A 4 28.03 28.98 10.39
CA GLY A 4 29.14 28.70 9.49
C GLY A 4 28.75 28.53 8.03
N THR A 5 29.76 28.36 7.18
CA THR A 5 29.62 28.22 5.74
C THR A 5 29.79 26.75 5.34
N VAL A 6 28.90 26.24 4.49
CA VAL A 6 28.98 24.90 3.90
C VAL A 6 30.20 24.85 3.01
N GLN A 7 31.21 24.11 3.44
CA GLN A 7 32.40 23.86 2.62
C GLN A 7 32.14 22.74 1.62
N THR A 8 31.43 21.70 2.04
CA THR A 8 31.19 20.52 1.22
C THR A 8 29.90 19.82 1.62
N VAL A 9 29.12 19.42 0.63
CA VAL A 9 27.99 18.50 0.79
C VAL A 9 28.55 17.09 0.60
N VAL A 10 28.63 16.33 1.69
CA VAL A 10 29.18 14.97 1.69
C VAL A 10 28.17 13.99 1.13
N TYR A 11 26.89 14.19 1.48
CA TYR A 11 25.77 13.40 1.00
C TYR A 11 24.51 14.27 1.01
N GLN A 12 23.61 14.05 0.06
CA GLN A 12 22.30 14.64 0.04
C GLN A 12 21.30 13.69 -0.62
N ASN A 13 20.17 13.48 0.03
CA ASN A 13 19.03 12.77 -0.51
C ASN A 13 18.05 13.80 -1.12
N PRO A 14 17.82 13.77 -2.44
CA PRO A 14 16.96 14.74 -3.11
C PRO A 14 15.45 14.54 -2.84
N GLU A 15 15.04 13.36 -2.35
CA GLU A 15 13.62 13.05 -2.11
C GLU A 15 13.15 13.49 -0.73
N ASN A 16 13.95 13.26 0.32
CA ASN A 16 13.59 13.62 1.71
C ASN A 16 14.37 14.81 2.28
N GLY A 17 15.33 15.35 1.53
CA GLY A 17 16.12 16.50 1.93
C GLY A 17 17.20 16.23 2.96
N TYR A 18 17.42 14.99 3.40
CA TYR A 18 18.48 14.66 4.35
C TYR A 18 19.86 14.95 3.76
N ALA A 19 20.72 15.63 4.50
CA ALA A 19 22.06 15.99 4.06
C ALA A 19 23.10 15.79 5.17
N VAL A 20 24.32 15.45 4.74
CA VAL A 20 25.53 15.42 5.56
C VAL A 20 26.46 16.51 5.04
N LEU A 21 26.74 17.50 5.87
CA LEU A 21 27.44 18.72 5.50
C LEU A 21 28.73 18.87 6.30
N ARG A 22 29.78 19.37 5.65
CA ARG A 22 30.96 19.94 6.33
C ARG A 22 30.77 21.45 6.42
N LEU A 23 30.60 21.94 7.64
CA LEU A 23 30.42 23.36 7.94
C LEU A 23 31.72 23.93 8.52
N ASN A 24 32.24 24.99 7.92
CA ASN A 24 33.28 25.82 8.50
C ASN A 24 32.61 26.87 9.38
N THR A 25 32.78 26.79 10.69
CA THR A 25 32.21 27.75 11.62
C THR A 25 32.92 29.09 11.59
N GLU A 26 32.25 30.14 12.08
CA GLU A 26 32.82 31.50 12.15
C GLU A 26 34.07 31.57 13.05
N ASP A 27 34.22 30.67 14.01
CA ASP A 27 35.43 30.51 14.84
C ASP A 27 36.52 29.62 14.19
N GLY A 28 36.35 29.24 12.92
CA GLY A 28 37.34 28.54 12.11
C GLY A 28 37.42 27.03 12.34
N GLN A 29 36.44 26.42 13.02
CA GLN A 29 36.37 24.98 13.21
C GLN A 29 35.59 24.29 12.08
N GLN A 30 35.98 23.06 11.75
CA GLN A 30 35.19 22.21 10.86
C GLN A 30 34.27 21.31 11.67
N ILE A 31 32.97 21.39 11.40
CA ILE A 31 31.95 20.59 12.07
C ILE A 31 31.15 19.82 11.01
N THR A 32 30.84 18.56 11.31
CA THR A 32 29.89 17.78 10.50
C THR A 32 28.48 18.05 10.99
N VAL A 33 27.62 18.58 10.13
CA VAL A 33 26.19 18.79 10.40
C VAL A 33 25.39 17.74 9.64
N VAL A 34 24.41 17.13 10.30
CA VAL A 34 23.51 16.12 9.72
C VAL A 34 22.06 16.49 10.00
N GLY A 35 21.15 16.22 9.07
CA GLY A 35 19.72 16.49 9.25
C GLY A 35 19.04 16.82 7.95
N THR A 36 17.78 17.23 8.01
CA THR A 36 17.00 17.58 6.83
C THR A 36 17.37 18.98 6.34
N VAL A 37 18.33 19.05 5.42
CA VAL A 37 18.84 20.27 4.78
C VAL A 37 18.76 20.14 3.24
N PRO A 38 17.55 20.09 2.66
CA PRO A 38 17.35 19.87 1.22
C PRO A 38 17.99 20.97 0.37
N MET A 39 18.41 20.66 -0.85
CA MET A 39 18.94 21.63 -1.82
C MET A 39 20.12 22.51 -1.36
N THR A 40 20.83 22.12 -0.30
CA THR A 40 22.07 22.77 0.17
C THR A 40 23.21 22.62 -0.83
N VAL A 41 23.97 23.70 -1.05
CA VAL A 41 25.19 23.68 -1.87
C VAL A 41 26.40 24.26 -1.14
N PRO A 42 27.64 23.93 -1.56
CA PRO A 42 28.84 24.61 -1.07
C PRO A 42 28.77 26.14 -1.24
N GLY A 43 29.30 26.88 -0.28
CA GLY A 43 29.26 28.35 -0.24
C GLY A 43 28.04 28.93 0.49
N GLU A 44 27.01 28.14 0.78
CA GLU A 44 25.86 28.59 1.59
C GLU A 44 26.27 28.82 3.05
N ARG A 45 25.74 29.89 3.66
CA ARG A 45 25.88 30.12 5.10
C ARG A 45 24.66 29.58 5.83
N LEU A 46 24.90 28.86 6.93
CA LEU A 46 23.86 28.24 7.75
C LEU A 46 24.00 28.67 9.22
N ILE A 47 22.88 29.00 9.82
CA ILE A 47 22.67 29.02 11.26
C ILE A 47 21.93 27.74 11.61
N VAL A 48 22.57 26.85 12.36
CA VAL A 48 22.03 25.53 12.69
C VAL A 48 21.81 25.43 14.20
N THR A 49 20.57 25.14 14.60
CA THR A 49 20.21 24.82 15.99
C THR A 49 19.86 23.35 16.09
N GLY A 50 20.28 22.71 17.17
CA GLY A 50 20.11 21.28 17.35
C GLY A 50 21.05 20.75 18.43
N LYS A 51 21.33 19.45 18.37
CA LYS A 51 22.03 18.72 19.43
C LYS A 51 23.27 18.00 18.92
N TRP A 52 24.25 17.86 19.81
CA TRP A 52 25.43 17.05 19.52
C TRP A 52 25.07 15.56 19.63
N GLY A 53 25.29 14.84 18.55
CA GLY A 53 25.19 13.38 18.47
C GLY A 53 26.55 12.73 18.22
N TYR A 54 26.58 11.40 18.30
CA TYR A 54 27.77 10.61 18.00
C TYR A 54 27.40 9.48 17.05
N HIS A 55 27.98 9.51 15.85
CA HIS A 55 27.80 8.46 14.84
C HIS A 55 28.90 7.40 15.00
N ALA A 56 28.51 6.12 15.03
CA ALA A 56 29.43 5.02 15.32
C ALA A 56 30.64 4.92 14.37
N SER A 57 30.48 5.33 13.10
CA SER A 57 31.56 5.31 12.07
C SER A 57 32.14 6.68 11.72
N HIS A 58 31.44 7.79 12.01
CA HIS A 58 31.81 9.14 11.55
C HIS A 58 32.11 10.11 12.70
N GLY A 59 32.05 9.62 13.94
CA GLY A 59 32.41 10.37 15.13
C GLY A 59 31.36 11.42 15.50
N ARG A 60 31.83 12.51 16.10
CA ARG A 60 30.98 13.58 16.62
C ARG A 60 30.33 14.37 15.47
N GLN A 61 29.01 14.49 15.51
CA GLN A 61 28.22 15.23 14.51
C GLN A 61 27.21 16.12 15.21
N PHE A 62 26.80 17.20 14.55
CA PHE A 62 25.75 18.08 15.04
C PHE A 62 24.47 17.80 14.26
N GLU A 63 23.46 17.28 14.96
CA GLU A 63 22.15 16.96 14.38
C GLU A 63 21.30 18.23 14.34
N ALA A 64 20.95 18.69 13.14
CA ALA A 64 20.15 19.87 12.90
C ALA A 64 18.67 19.59 13.24
N GLU A 65 18.13 20.36 14.18
CA GLU A 65 16.69 20.36 14.53
C GLU A 65 15.98 21.57 13.93
N PHE A 66 16.70 22.69 13.78
CA PHE A 66 16.24 23.91 13.13
C PHE A 66 17.39 24.53 12.36
N LEU A 67 17.12 25.14 11.22
CA LEU A 67 18.12 25.84 10.44
C LEU A 67 17.57 27.12 9.83
N GLU A 68 18.44 28.11 9.71
CA GLU A 68 18.21 29.36 9.01
C GLU A 68 19.35 29.53 8.00
N ARG A 69 19.02 29.82 6.74
CA ARG A 69 20.01 30.05 5.68
C ARG A 69 20.29 31.53 5.53
N LEU A 70 21.57 31.84 5.38
CA LEU A 70 22.03 33.19 5.08
C LEU A 70 22.62 33.20 3.67
N MET A 71 22.45 34.33 3.00
CA MET A 71 23.06 34.56 1.71
C MET A 71 24.60 34.61 1.83
N PRO A 72 25.35 34.14 0.82
CA PRO A 72 26.79 34.34 0.74
C PRO A 72 27.14 35.84 0.78
N GLU A 73 28.06 36.26 1.66
CA GLU A 73 28.42 37.68 1.81
C GLU A 73 29.84 37.98 1.32
N THR A 74 30.72 36.99 1.34
CA THR A 74 32.12 37.16 0.91
C THR A 74 32.33 36.67 -0.51
N GLY A 75 33.31 37.24 -1.22
CA GLY A 75 33.62 36.85 -2.60
C GLY A 75 33.94 35.36 -2.78
N ASN A 76 34.57 34.73 -1.78
CA ASN A 76 34.87 33.30 -1.80
C ASN A 76 33.62 32.43 -1.65
N GLU A 77 32.65 32.85 -0.83
CA GLU A 77 31.38 32.16 -0.63
C GLU A 77 30.49 32.28 -1.87
N ILE A 78 30.39 33.49 -2.44
CA ILE A 78 29.67 33.74 -3.67
C ILE A 78 30.26 32.92 -4.83
N PHE A 79 31.58 32.85 -4.92
CA PHE A 79 32.25 32.02 -5.92
C PHE A 79 31.92 30.54 -5.75
N ALA A 80 32.08 30.00 -4.53
CA ALA A 80 31.79 28.60 -4.23
C ALA A 80 30.32 28.24 -4.54
N TYR A 81 29.40 29.14 -4.19
CA TYR A 81 27.98 28.99 -4.49
C TYR A 81 27.70 28.93 -5.99
N LEU A 82 28.20 29.90 -6.76
CA LEU A 82 27.97 29.96 -8.20
C LEU A 82 28.67 28.83 -8.96
N ALA A 83 29.85 28.41 -8.50
CA ALA A 83 30.62 27.32 -9.09
C ALA A 83 30.06 25.93 -8.76
N SER A 84 29.23 25.80 -7.72
CA SER A 84 28.63 24.54 -7.27
C SER A 84 27.66 23.90 -8.27
N GLY A 85 27.26 24.63 -9.31
CA GLY A 85 26.20 24.20 -10.23
C GLY A 85 24.80 24.47 -9.71
N ALA A 86 24.64 25.21 -8.60
CA ALA A 86 23.35 25.70 -8.12
C ALA A 86 22.58 26.39 -9.24
N VAL A 87 23.17 27.40 -9.88
CA VAL A 87 22.51 28.12 -10.98
C VAL A 87 22.80 27.46 -12.31
N LYS A 88 21.76 26.95 -12.99
CA LYS A 88 21.89 26.31 -14.29
C LYS A 88 22.49 27.29 -15.30
N GLY A 89 23.55 26.86 -15.97
CA GLY A 89 24.27 27.67 -16.97
C GLY A 89 25.48 28.42 -16.42
N ILE A 90 25.71 28.43 -15.10
CA ILE A 90 26.90 28.98 -14.45
C ILE A 90 27.83 27.83 -14.05
N GLY A 91 28.99 27.75 -14.69
CA GLY A 91 30.09 26.88 -14.25
C GLY A 91 31.24 27.71 -13.68
N GLU A 92 32.28 27.06 -13.16
CA GLU A 92 33.43 27.67 -12.47
C GLU A 92 34.00 28.92 -13.19
N LYS A 93 34.34 28.80 -14.48
CA LYS A 93 34.85 29.94 -15.29
C LYS A 93 33.87 31.09 -15.48
N THR A 94 32.57 30.80 -15.40
CA THR A 94 31.52 31.82 -15.52
C THR A 94 31.32 32.50 -14.16
N ALA A 95 31.35 31.73 -13.07
CA ALA A 95 31.33 32.25 -11.71
C ALA A 95 32.50 33.21 -11.44
N GLU A 96 33.73 32.89 -11.90
CA GLU A 96 34.89 33.80 -11.81
C GLU A 96 34.62 35.14 -12.49
N LYS A 97 34.09 35.12 -13.71
CA LYS A 97 33.80 36.34 -14.49
C LYS A 97 32.70 37.18 -13.86
N ILE A 98 31.67 36.54 -13.32
CA ILE A 98 30.58 37.20 -12.60
C ILE A 98 31.15 37.91 -11.37
N LEU A 99 32.00 37.23 -10.59
CA LEU A 99 32.60 37.82 -9.40
C LEU A 99 33.60 38.94 -9.73
N GLN A 100 34.39 38.80 -10.80
CA GLN A 100 35.30 39.85 -11.25
C GLN A 100 34.57 41.14 -11.63
N LEU A 101 33.40 41.03 -12.26
CA LEU A 101 32.66 42.19 -12.75
C LEU A 101 31.73 42.80 -11.68
N PHE A 102 31.07 41.97 -10.88
CA PHE A 102 30.00 42.39 -9.97
C PHE A 102 30.36 42.24 -8.49
N GLY A 103 31.46 41.57 -8.16
CA GLY A 103 31.94 41.41 -6.78
C GLY A 103 30.88 40.82 -5.86
N ILE A 104 30.73 41.45 -4.69
CA ILE A 104 29.75 41.03 -3.68
C ILE A 104 28.28 41.24 -4.11
N HIS A 105 28.03 42.05 -5.16
CA HIS A 105 26.68 42.30 -5.70
C HIS A 105 26.23 41.26 -6.73
N ALA A 106 27.03 40.22 -6.99
CA ALA A 106 26.72 39.20 -7.99
C ALA A 106 25.34 38.52 -7.77
N MET A 107 24.99 38.26 -6.51
CA MET A 107 23.72 37.61 -6.16
C MET A 107 22.53 38.54 -6.39
N GLU A 108 22.66 39.81 -5.99
CA GLU A 108 21.66 40.86 -6.20
C GLU A 108 21.37 41.08 -7.69
N ILE A 109 22.42 41.05 -8.53
CA ILE A 109 22.29 41.18 -9.98
C ILE A 109 21.63 39.94 -10.59
N LEU A 110 21.95 38.74 -10.12
CA LEU A 110 21.28 37.51 -10.57
C LEU A 110 19.79 37.51 -10.24
N GLU A 111 19.41 38.07 -9.10
CA GLU A 111 18.03 38.13 -8.64
C GLU A 111 17.21 39.20 -9.36
N ASN A 112 17.71 40.43 -9.41
CA ASN A 112 16.93 41.63 -9.75
C ASN A 112 17.21 42.16 -11.16
N GLU A 113 18.43 42.05 -11.66
CA GLU A 113 18.86 42.66 -12.92
C GLU A 113 19.72 41.70 -13.77
N PRO A 114 19.24 40.46 -14.04
CA PRO A 114 20.05 39.41 -14.63
C PRO A 114 20.58 39.79 -16.02
N GLU A 115 19.88 40.65 -16.77
CA GLU A 115 20.33 41.17 -18.07
C GLU A 115 21.71 41.85 -18.02
N LYS A 116 22.15 42.38 -16.87
CA LYS A 116 23.49 42.95 -16.70
C LYS A 116 24.59 41.90 -16.92
N LEU A 117 24.32 40.61 -16.71
CA LEU A 117 25.26 39.52 -16.99
C LEU A 117 25.66 39.45 -18.47
N ALA A 118 24.88 40.02 -19.38
CA ALA A 118 25.22 40.11 -20.81
C ALA A 118 26.44 41.01 -21.10
N GLN A 119 26.93 41.76 -20.11
CA GLN A 119 28.19 42.50 -20.19
C GLN A 119 29.42 41.56 -20.18
N ILE A 120 29.23 40.29 -19.77
CA ILE A 120 30.29 39.29 -19.72
C ILE A 120 30.45 38.62 -21.11
N PRO A 121 31.64 38.65 -21.74
CA PRO A 121 31.87 38.01 -23.03
C PRO A 121 31.51 36.51 -23.02
N GLY A 122 30.57 36.13 -23.88
CA GLY A 122 30.05 34.76 -24.00
C GLY A 122 28.71 34.50 -23.32
N ILE A 123 28.09 35.51 -22.68
CA ILE A 123 26.73 35.44 -22.13
C ILE A 123 25.81 36.31 -22.98
N SER A 124 24.83 35.69 -23.64
CA SER A 124 23.79 36.45 -24.36
C SER A 124 22.73 36.97 -23.38
N ARG A 125 21.99 38.02 -23.75
CA ARG A 125 20.86 38.54 -22.94
C ARG A 125 19.84 37.45 -22.61
N LYS A 126 19.56 36.55 -23.55
CA LYS A 126 18.66 35.39 -23.32
C LYS A 126 19.22 34.45 -22.25
N LYS A 127 20.50 34.08 -22.36
CA LYS A 127 21.19 33.20 -21.40
C LYS A 127 21.29 33.83 -20.00
N ALA A 128 21.49 35.14 -19.94
CA ALA A 128 21.49 35.92 -18.72
C ALA A 128 20.14 35.86 -17.99
N ILE A 129 19.04 36.05 -18.72
CA ILE A 129 17.67 35.92 -18.18
C ILE A 129 17.42 34.49 -17.68
N GLU A 130 17.78 33.47 -18.46
CA GLU A 130 17.65 32.04 -18.08
C GLU A 130 18.44 31.71 -16.79
N MET A 131 19.63 32.29 -16.60
CA MET A 131 20.41 32.15 -15.36
C MET A 131 19.70 32.79 -14.17
N GLY A 132 19.15 34.00 -14.35
CA GLY A 132 18.38 34.70 -13.30
C GLY A 132 17.11 33.94 -12.91
N GLU A 133 16.38 33.40 -13.89
CA GLU A 133 15.21 32.55 -13.66
C GLU A 133 15.59 31.25 -12.92
N SER A 134 16.69 30.59 -13.31
CA SER A 134 17.18 29.41 -12.60
C SER A 134 17.57 29.72 -11.16
N PHE A 135 18.13 30.91 -10.90
CA PHE A 135 18.50 31.35 -9.57
C PHE A 135 17.27 31.62 -8.70
N ARG A 136 16.31 32.40 -9.21
CA ARG A 136 15.03 32.69 -8.51
C ARG A 136 14.25 31.41 -8.21
N ARG A 137 14.22 30.47 -9.15
CA ARG A 137 13.56 29.16 -8.98
C ARG A 137 14.10 28.39 -7.78
N GLN A 138 15.43 28.33 -7.63
CA GLN A 138 16.04 27.64 -6.49
C GLN A 138 15.82 28.39 -5.18
N ALA A 139 15.87 29.71 -5.20
CA ALA A 139 15.56 30.52 -4.03
C ALA A 139 14.10 30.31 -3.58
N GLY A 140 13.15 30.26 -4.51
CA GLY A 140 11.73 30.01 -4.24
C GLY A 140 11.46 28.65 -3.57
N VAL A 141 11.99 27.55 -4.13
CA VAL A 141 11.88 26.21 -3.53
C VAL A 141 12.45 26.18 -2.12
N ARG A 142 13.60 26.83 -1.89
CA ARG A 142 14.26 26.86 -0.58
C ARG A 142 13.47 27.64 0.46
N ARG A 143 12.97 28.83 0.10
CA ARG A 143 12.10 29.61 0.97
C ARG A 143 10.88 28.81 1.39
N LEU A 144 10.29 28.07 0.46
CA LEU A 144 9.13 27.21 0.74
C LEU A 144 9.48 26.06 1.68
N ILE A 145 10.62 25.40 1.49
CA ILE A 145 11.12 24.37 2.43
C ILE A 145 11.27 24.95 3.84
N GLU A 146 11.92 26.10 3.96
CA GLU A 146 12.16 26.75 5.25
C GLU A 146 10.84 27.14 5.93
N PHE A 147 9.93 27.70 5.14
CA PHE A 147 8.58 28.06 5.58
C PHE A 147 7.83 26.83 6.13
N LEU A 148 7.76 25.73 5.37
CA LEU A 148 7.10 24.50 5.82
C LEU A 148 7.80 23.90 7.04
N THR A 149 9.13 23.87 7.07
CA THR A 149 9.90 23.28 8.18
C THR A 149 9.73 24.08 9.47
N LEU A 150 9.69 25.42 9.39
CA LEU A 150 9.40 26.30 10.53
C LEU A 150 8.06 25.95 11.18
N HIS A 151 7.07 25.62 10.35
CA HIS A 151 5.74 25.18 10.77
C HIS A 151 5.61 23.65 10.94
N ARG A 152 6.73 22.93 11.02
CA ARG A 152 6.79 21.48 11.29
C ARG A 152 6.11 20.60 10.24
N LEU A 153 5.95 21.11 9.02
CA LEU A 153 5.47 20.34 7.89
C LEU A 153 6.63 19.64 7.16
N PRO A 154 6.40 18.45 6.56
CA PRO A 154 7.43 17.71 5.85
C PRO A 154 8.01 18.52 4.66
N PRO A 155 9.33 18.65 4.53
CA PRO A 155 9.96 19.47 3.49
C PRO A 155 9.78 18.91 2.08
N GLU A 156 9.44 17.63 1.96
CA GLU A 156 9.10 17.00 0.67
C GLU A 156 7.87 17.63 0.01
N LEU A 157 6.97 18.21 0.82
CA LEU A 157 5.81 18.93 0.33
C LEU A 157 6.19 20.18 -0.48
N ALA A 158 7.26 20.88 -0.10
CA ALA A 158 7.72 22.07 -0.81
C ALA A 158 8.16 21.75 -2.24
N VAL A 159 8.79 20.60 -2.45
CA VAL A 159 9.21 20.17 -3.79
C VAL A 159 8.01 19.90 -4.69
N ARG A 160 6.96 19.26 -4.14
CA ARG A 160 5.71 18.97 -4.88
C ARG A 160 4.92 20.25 -5.13
N LEU A 161 4.79 21.11 -4.13
CA LEU A 161 4.14 22.42 -4.24
C LEU A 161 4.78 23.27 -5.33
N PHE A 162 6.11 23.36 -5.31
CA PHE A 162 6.83 24.14 -6.32
C PHE A 162 6.73 23.51 -7.71
N ARG A 163 6.59 22.18 -7.83
CA ARG A 163 6.36 21.52 -9.13
C ARG A 163 5.03 21.95 -9.75
N VAL A 164 3.99 22.14 -8.93
CA VAL A 164 2.65 22.50 -9.39
C VAL A 164 2.50 24.01 -9.58
N TYR A 165 2.91 24.80 -8.59
CA TYR A 165 2.65 26.24 -8.52
C TYR A 165 3.85 27.12 -8.88
N GLY A 166 5.05 26.55 -9.01
CA GLY A 166 6.26 27.29 -9.32
C GLY A 166 6.51 28.42 -8.31
N ASP A 167 6.80 29.62 -8.82
CA ASP A 167 7.09 30.79 -8.00
C ASP A 167 5.88 31.27 -7.17
N LEU A 168 4.65 30.83 -7.50
CA LEU A 168 3.41 31.14 -6.78
C LEU A 168 3.10 30.16 -5.64
N ALA A 169 3.98 29.20 -5.36
CA ALA A 169 3.71 28.15 -4.38
C ALA A 169 3.48 28.67 -2.96
N GLU A 170 4.20 29.71 -2.54
CA GLU A 170 3.98 30.34 -1.24
C GLU A 170 2.66 31.12 -1.21
N ASP A 171 2.33 31.85 -2.28
CA ASP A 171 1.08 32.60 -2.39
C ASP A 171 -0.13 31.67 -2.39
N ALA A 172 -0.07 30.56 -3.14
CA ALA A 172 -1.10 29.54 -3.15
C ALA A 172 -1.31 28.94 -1.75
N LEU A 173 -0.22 28.71 -1.00
CA LEU A 173 -0.30 28.17 0.35
C LEU A 173 -0.84 29.18 1.36
N ARG A 174 -0.58 30.47 1.17
CA ARG A 174 -1.19 31.54 1.96
C ARG A 174 -2.67 31.72 1.65
N ASP A 175 -3.05 31.54 0.39
CA ASP A 175 -4.43 31.64 -0.08
C ASP A 175 -5.28 30.42 0.31
N ASP A 176 -4.70 29.22 0.37
CA ASP A 176 -5.37 28.04 0.92
C ASP A 176 -4.36 27.05 1.52
N PRO A 177 -4.10 27.08 2.83
CA PRO A 177 -3.23 26.10 3.49
C PRO A 177 -3.71 24.65 3.33
N TYR A 178 -5.03 24.44 3.16
CA TYR A 178 -5.63 23.10 3.11
C TYR A 178 -5.43 22.39 1.78
N LEU A 179 -4.92 23.06 0.75
CA LEU A 179 -4.46 22.39 -0.48
C LEU A 179 -3.47 21.25 -0.16
N LEU A 180 -2.69 21.37 0.92
CA LEU A 180 -1.73 20.35 1.34
C LEU A 180 -2.39 19.01 1.73
N THR A 181 -3.68 19.02 2.06
CA THR A 181 -4.45 17.83 2.41
C THR A 181 -4.93 17.05 1.19
N GLU A 182 -4.83 17.62 -0.01
CA GLU A 182 -5.24 16.94 -1.24
C GLU A 182 -4.40 15.67 -1.48
N PRO A 183 -4.96 14.62 -2.13
CA PRO A 183 -4.29 13.35 -2.34
C PRO A 183 -2.88 13.43 -2.95
N TYR A 184 -2.63 14.44 -3.79
CA TYR A 184 -1.32 14.68 -4.41
C TYR A 184 -0.21 15.01 -3.39
N PHE A 185 -0.53 15.89 -2.45
CA PHE A 185 0.39 16.33 -1.41
C PHE A 185 0.38 15.34 -0.24
N GLY A 186 -0.81 14.86 0.15
CA GLY A 186 -1.01 13.82 1.14
C GLY A 186 -0.46 14.18 2.51
N ALA A 187 -0.48 15.46 2.87
CA ALA A 187 -0.06 15.91 4.20
C ALA A 187 -1.07 15.47 5.26
N ASP A 188 -0.59 15.26 6.48
CA ASP A 188 -1.43 14.91 7.62
C ASP A 188 -2.36 16.08 7.96
N PHE A 189 -3.68 15.83 7.99
CA PHE A 189 -4.68 16.87 8.22
C PHE A 189 -4.46 17.61 9.54
N ALA A 190 -4.10 16.92 10.63
CA ALA A 190 -3.91 17.57 11.92
C ALA A 190 -2.68 18.51 11.91
N ALA A 191 -1.62 18.13 11.19
CA ALA A 191 -0.47 19.00 10.99
C ALA A 191 -0.82 20.23 10.13
N VAL A 192 -1.62 20.06 9.06
CA VAL A 192 -2.06 21.17 8.20
C VAL A 192 -3.04 22.08 8.93
N ASP A 193 -3.98 21.55 9.73
CA ASP A 193 -4.94 22.35 10.50
C ASP A 193 -4.22 23.21 11.55
N ALA A 194 -3.23 22.65 12.25
CA ALA A 194 -2.40 23.42 13.17
C ALA A 194 -1.64 24.55 12.46
N PHE A 195 -1.08 24.25 11.28
CA PHE A 195 -0.39 25.24 10.45
C PHE A 195 -1.32 26.35 9.94
N ALA A 196 -2.51 26.01 9.46
CA ALA A 196 -3.49 26.98 8.98
C ALA A 196 -3.92 27.94 10.10
N LEU A 197 -4.18 27.42 11.30
CA LEU A 197 -4.51 28.24 12.47
C LEU A 197 -3.34 29.14 12.91
N GLU A 198 -2.09 28.69 12.78
CA GLU A 198 -0.90 29.53 13.00
C GLU A 198 -0.75 30.64 11.93
N MET A 199 -1.36 30.47 10.76
CA MET A 199 -1.43 31.46 9.68
C MET A 199 -2.65 32.39 9.77
N ASP A 200 -3.28 32.47 10.93
CA ASP A 200 -4.47 33.30 11.19
C ASP A 200 -5.70 32.92 10.33
N VAL A 201 -5.83 31.65 9.92
CA VAL A 201 -7.10 31.14 9.37
C VAL A 201 -8.11 30.99 10.50
N GLU A 202 -9.30 31.57 10.33
CA GLU A 202 -10.36 31.53 11.33
C GLU A 202 -10.87 30.09 11.56
N ALA A 203 -11.35 29.81 12.77
CA ALA A 203 -11.77 28.46 13.15
C ALA A 203 -12.96 27.95 12.32
N ASP A 204 -13.86 28.83 11.88
CA ASP A 204 -15.04 28.52 11.07
C ASP A 204 -14.85 28.86 9.58
N ASP A 205 -13.61 29.12 9.15
CA ASP A 205 -13.29 29.41 7.75
C ASP A 205 -13.77 28.29 6.82
N GLU A 206 -14.33 28.70 5.67
CA GLU A 206 -14.96 27.76 4.73
C GLU A 206 -13.97 26.70 4.24
N ARG A 207 -12.71 27.07 3.98
CA ARG A 207 -11.64 26.17 3.51
C ARG A 207 -11.34 25.09 4.56
N ARG A 208 -11.29 25.48 5.83
CA ARG A 208 -11.07 24.57 6.97
C ARG A 208 -12.20 23.57 7.12
N VAL A 209 -13.45 24.05 7.05
CA VAL A 209 -14.64 23.20 7.16
C VAL A 209 -14.67 22.18 6.03
N GLU A 210 -14.46 22.63 4.78
CA GLU A 210 -14.45 21.75 3.60
C GLU A 210 -13.34 20.70 3.67
N ALA A 211 -12.13 21.09 4.03
CA ALA A 211 -11.01 20.18 4.20
C ALA A 211 -11.27 19.14 5.31
N GLY A 212 -11.89 19.55 6.43
CA GLY A 212 -12.28 18.63 7.50
C GLY A 212 -13.31 17.60 7.07
N ILE A 213 -14.31 18.00 6.26
CA ILE A 213 -15.33 17.08 5.71
C ILE A 213 -14.66 16.06 4.77
N LEU A 214 -13.81 16.52 3.84
CA LEU A 214 -13.10 15.65 2.90
C LEU A 214 -12.13 14.71 3.61
N PHE A 215 -11.46 15.18 4.67
CA PHE A 215 -10.63 14.34 5.54
C PHE A 215 -11.47 13.24 6.20
N GLU A 216 -12.62 13.55 6.81
CA GLU A 216 -13.48 12.56 7.44
C GLU A 216 -13.99 11.51 6.43
N LEU A 217 -14.42 11.94 5.23
CA LEU A 217 -14.78 11.02 4.15
C LEU A 217 -13.61 10.10 3.79
N SER A 218 -12.43 10.66 3.53
CA SER A 218 -11.21 9.93 3.16
C SER A 218 -10.75 8.96 4.25
N TYR A 219 -10.79 9.40 5.51
CA TYR A 219 -10.45 8.59 6.67
C TYR A 219 -11.34 7.35 6.76
N ASN A 220 -12.63 7.49 6.50
CA ASN A 220 -13.58 6.38 6.56
C ASN A 220 -13.45 5.39 5.40
N LEU A 221 -12.89 5.79 4.25
CA LEU A 221 -12.50 4.87 3.18
C LEU A 221 -11.47 3.85 3.68
N THR A 222 -10.52 4.27 4.52
CA THR A 222 -9.50 3.38 5.12
C THR A 222 -10.10 2.35 6.08
N ASN A 223 -11.30 2.63 6.59
CA ASN A 223 -12.11 1.71 7.40
C ASN A 223 -13.04 0.82 6.54
N GLY A 224 -12.90 0.88 5.22
CA GLY A 224 -13.64 0.05 4.26
C GLY A 224 -15.00 0.61 3.85
N HIS A 225 -15.40 1.79 4.31
CA HIS A 225 -16.64 2.44 3.88
C HIS A 225 -16.49 3.01 2.47
N THR A 226 -17.57 3.10 1.69
CA THR A 226 -17.61 3.84 0.41
C THR A 226 -18.30 5.19 0.56
N PHE A 227 -19.11 5.34 1.61
CA PHE A 227 -19.81 6.57 1.98
C PHE A 227 -19.97 6.67 3.50
N ILE A 228 -20.40 7.83 3.99
CA ILE A 228 -20.89 8.00 5.36
C ILE A 228 -22.29 8.61 5.33
N PRO A 229 -23.25 8.14 6.15
CA PRO A 229 -24.52 8.83 6.30
C PRO A 229 -24.30 10.26 6.82
N GLU A 230 -24.97 11.24 6.22
CA GLU A 230 -24.86 12.66 6.57
C GLU A 230 -25.01 12.91 8.09
N LYS A 231 -26.01 12.27 8.70
CA LYS A 231 -26.29 12.33 10.15
C LYS A 231 -25.16 11.82 11.06
N LYS A 232 -24.14 11.16 10.48
CA LYS A 232 -22.92 10.74 11.18
C LYS A 232 -21.73 11.59 10.80
N LEU A 233 -21.63 12.02 9.54
CA LEU A 233 -20.54 12.85 9.04
C LEU A 233 -20.54 14.22 9.71
N ILE A 234 -21.71 14.87 9.81
CA ILE A 234 -21.85 16.21 10.43
C ILE A 234 -21.33 16.23 11.87
N PRO A 235 -21.84 15.41 12.81
CA PRO A 235 -21.38 15.47 14.20
C PRO A 235 -19.92 15.01 14.38
N ALA A 236 -19.42 14.09 13.54
CA ALA A 236 -18.02 13.67 13.59
C ALA A 236 -17.09 14.82 13.19
N THR A 237 -17.40 15.50 12.08
CA THR A 237 -16.62 16.63 11.58
C THR A 237 -16.72 17.84 12.52
N ALA A 238 -17.91 18.11 13.05
CA ALA A 238 -18.13 19.16 14.05
C ALA A 238 -17.26 18.94 15.30
N ALA A 239 -17.17 17.69 15.77
CA ALA A 239 -16.30 17.32 16.89
C ALA A 239 -14.81 17.42 16.55
N LEU A 240 -14.41 17.01 15.33
CA LEU A 240 -13.03 17.11 14.85
C LEU A 240 -12.55 18.56 14.82
N LEU A 241 -13.37 19.46 14.27
CA LEU A 241 -13.02 20.88 14.08
C LEU A 241 -13.36 21.75 15.29
N ASN A 242 -14.07 21.21 16.28
CA ASN A 242 -14.65 21.92 17.43
C ASN A 242 -15.58 23.07 17.00
N LEU A 243 -16.50 22.76 16.07
CA LEU A 243 -17.49 23.68 15.49
C LEU A 243 -18.93 23.19 15.76
N ASP A 244 -19.90 24.04 15.47
CA ASP A 244 -21.32 23.66 15.48
C ASP A 244 -21.71 22.87 14.22
N SER A 245 -22.82 22.14 14.30
CA SER A 245 -23.30 21.30 13.19
C SER A 245 -23.81 22.10 11.99
N ASP A 246 -24.36 23.30 12.20
CA ASP A 246 -24.93 24.13 11.12
C ASP A 246 -23.81 24.68 10.21
N THR A 247 -22.66 25.02 10.80
CA THR A 247 -21.46 25.42 10.05
C THR A 247 -20.92 24.29 9.18
N VAL A 248 -20.90 23.06 9.70
CA VAL A 248 -20.50 21.88 8.91
C VAL A 248 -21.52 21.57 7.82
N GLU A 249 -22.83 21.66 8.11
CA GLU A 249 -23.89 21.44 7.12
C GLU A 249 -23.77 22.38 5.92
N ARG A 250 -23.51 23.67 6.16
CA ARG A 250 -23.21 24.64 5.09
C ARG A 250 -21.97 24.26 4.28
N GLY A 251 -20.95 23.68 4.92
CA GLY A 251 -19.77 23.15 4.22
C GLY A 251 -20.09 21.95 3.32
N LEU A 252 -20.99 21.05 3.75
CA LEU A 252 -21.47 19.95 2.90
C LEU A 252 -22.23 20.49 1.68
N ASP A 253 -23.04 21.55 1.85
CA ASP A 253 -23.76 22.19 0.75
C ASP A 253 -22.79 22.75 -0.29
N ARG A 254 -21.78 23.54 0.14
CA ARG A 254 -20.74 24.07 -0.75
C ARG A 254 -19.96 22.97 -1.47
N LEU A 255 -19.52 21.92 -0.77
CA LEU A 255 -18.82 20.80 -1.41
C LEU A 255 -19.68 20.06 -2.45
N SER A 256 -20.99 19.98 -2.20
CA SER A 256 -21.94 19.40 -3.16
C SER A 256 -22.09 20.29 -4.39
N GLU A 257 -22.17 21.61 -4.22
CA GLU A 257 -22.23 22.60 -5.32
C GLU A 257 -20.94 22.63 -6.15
N GLN A 258 -19.78 22.43 -5.50
CA GLN A 258 -18.47 22.33 -6.16
C GLN A 258 -18.22 20.96 -6.82
N GLU A 259 -19.15 20.01 -6.75
CA GLU A 259 -19.01 18.62 -7.22
C GLU A 259 -17.82 17.85 -6.59
N ARG A 260 -17.31 18.33 -5.45
CA ARG A 260 -16.24 17.66 -4.67
C ARG A 260 -16.79 16.65 -3.66
N MET A 261 -18.10 16.61 -3.49
CA MET A 261 -18.82 15.61 -2.71
C MET A 261 -20.16 15.29 -3.40
N VAL A 262 -20.61 14.04 -3.32
CA VAL A 262 -21.93 13.64 -3.82
C VAL A 262 -22.83 13.19 -2.66
N ARG A 263 -24.05 13.74 -2.61
CA ARG A 263 -25.14 13.23 -1.76
C ARG A 263 -26.05 12.30 -2.58
N SER A 264 -26.32 11.11 -2.05
CA SER A 264 -27.19 10.12 -2.70
C SER A 264 -28.15 9.49 -1.69
N GLU A 265 -29.43 9.35 -2.05
CA GLU A 265 -30.42 8.68 -1.21
C GLU A 265 -30.33 7.15 -1.34
N ILE A 266 -30.03 6.47 -0.23
CA ILE A 266 -29.83 5.02 -0.15
C ILE A 266 -30.60 4.47 1.05
N ALA A 267 -31.66 3.71 0.77
CA ALA A 267 -32.53 3.11 1.79
C ALA A 267 -33.03 4.10 2.86
N GLY A 268 -33.40 5.32 2.44
CA GLY A 268 -33.89 6.39 3.32
C GLY A 268 -32.80 7.09 4.14
N LEU A 269 -31.53 6.94 3.74
CA LEU A 269 -30.39 7.65 4.28
C LEU A 269 -29.77 8.52 3.19
N THR A 270 -29.46 9.77 3.53
CA THR A 270 -28.61 10.64 2.72
C THR A 270 -27.15 10.21 2.92
N ALA A 271 -26.58 9.57 1.90
CA ALA A 271 -25.22 9.09 1.88
C ALA A 271 -24.29 10.13 1.24
N CYS A 272 -23.22 10.50 1.94
CA CYS A 272 -22.18 11.43 1.47
C CYS A 272 -20.97 10.64 0.96
N TYR A 273 -20.59 10.91 -0.28
CA TYR A 273 -19.52 10.23 -1.02
C TYR A 273 -18.45 11.22 -1.47
N LEU A 274 -17.22 10.73 -1.56
CA LEU A 274 -16.26 11.28 -2.52
C LEU A 274 -16.69 10.90 -3.95
N PRO A 275 -16.64 11.82 -4.94
CA PRO A 275 -17.19 11.62 -6.28
C PRO A 275 -16.71 10.32 -6.96
N GLU A 276 -15.42 10.02 -6.86
CA GLU A 276 -14.78 8.86 -7.47
C GLU A 276 -15.28 7.52 -6.90
N PHE A 277 -15.76 7.49 -5.65
CA PHE A 277 -16.36 6.29 -5.05
C PHE A 277 -17.85 6.15 -5.40
N TYR A 278 -18.55 7.28 -5.55
CA TYR A 278 -19.91 7.26 -6.08
C TYR A 278 -19.94 6.78 -7.54
N GLU A 279 -19.05 7.32 -8.38
CA GLU A 279 -18.88 6.90 -9.76
C GLU A 279 -18.54 5.41 -9.85
N ALA A 280 -17.58 4.94 -9.04
CA ALA A 280 -17.20 3.53 -9.02
C ALA A 280 -18.39 2.62 -8.65
N GLU A 281 -19.19 2.96 -7.64
CA GLU A 281 -20.38 2.16 -7.30
C GLU A 281 -21.39 2.12 -8.46
N GLN A 282 -21.64 3.25 -9.11
CA GLN A 282 -22.58 3.35 -10.22
C GLN A 282 -22.10 2.55 -11.44
N TYR A 283 -20.85 2.76 -11.84
CA TYR A 283 -20.24 2.08 -12.98
C TYR A 283 -20.23 0.56 -12.77
N ILE A 284 -19.81 0.09 -11.59
CA ILE A 284 -19.81 -1.34 -11.26
C ILE A 284 -21.24 -1.89 -11.28
N THR A 285 -22.21 -1.16 -10.71
CA THR A 285 -23.61 -1.59 -10.71
C THR A 285 -24.10 -1.82 -12.13
N GLU A 286 -23.97 -0.81 -13.00
CA GLU A 286 -24.47 -0.87 -14.38
C GLU A 286 -23.75 -1.99 -15.17
N ARG A 287 -22.42 -2.06 -15.07
CA ARG A 287 -21.63 -3.03 -15.82
C ARG A 287 -21.96 -4.45 -15.38
N LEU A 288 -22.00 -4.74 -14.09
CA LEU A 288 -22.31 -6.08 -13.58
C LEU A 288 -23.76 -6.48 -13.85
N ALA A 289 -24.73 -5.56 -13.73
CA ALA A 289 -26.12 -5.85 -14.07
C ALA A 289 -26.27 -6.24 -15.55
N ARG A 290 -25.64 -5.48 -16.45
CA ARG A 290 -25.62 -5.82 -17.89
C ARG A 290 -24.97 -7.18 -18.16
N MET A 291 -23.84 -7.49 -17.51
CA MET A 291 -23.17 -8.79 -17.67
C MET A 291 -24.02 -9.94 -17.10
N ALA A 292 -24.70 -9.72 -15.98
CA ALA A 292 -25.56 -10.72 -15.36
C ALA A 292 -26.77 -11.09 -16.24
N ARG A 293 -27.36 -10.10 -16.92
CA ARG A 293 -28.47 -10.29 -17.88
C ARG A 293 -28.03 -10.98 -19.19
N THR A 294 -26.76 -10.86 -19.54
CA THR A 294 -26.25 -11.38 -20.82
C THR A 294 -25.97 -12.88 -20.74
N ARG A 295 -26.72 -13.65 -21.52
CA ARG A 295 -26.42 -15.07 -21.77
C ARG A 295 -25.60 -15.22 -23.04
N ILE A 296 -24.63 -16.12 -22.98
CA ILE A 296 -23.82 -16.49 -24.13
C ILE A 296 -24.29 -17.86 -24.59
N GLU A 297 -24.63 -18.00 -25.86
CA GLU A 297 -25.10 -19.27 -26.39
C GLU A 297 -23.95 -20.30 -26.34
N PRO A 298 -24.09 -21.39 -25.56
CA PRO A 298 -23.04 -22.39 -25.48
C PRO A 298 -22.98 -23.17 -26.81
N PRO A 299 -21.79 -23.67 -27.21
CA PRO A 299 -21.67 -24.54 -28.36
C PRO A 299 -22.55 -25.78 -28.20
N ARG A 300 -23.20 -26.24 -29.30
CA ARG A 300 -23.99 -27.49 -29.29
C ARG A 300 -23.17 -28.72 -28.87
N THR A 301 -21.85 -28.63 -28.98
CA THR A 301 -20.88 -29.65 -28.58
C THR A 301 -20.50 -29.61 -27.10
N LEU A 302 -21.00 -28.66 -26.30
CA LEU A 302 -20.58 -28.44 -24.90
C LEU A 302 -20.54 -29.73 -24.08
N GLU A 303 -21.61 -30.53 -24.07
CA GLU A 303 -21.67 -31.78 -23.29
C GLU A 303 -20.65 -32.83 -23.77
N LYS A 304 -20.36 -32.87 -25.08
CA LYS A 304 -19.31 -33.73 -25.65
C LYS A 304 -17.91 -33.23 -25.25
N THR A 305 -17.72 -31.92 -25.24
CA THR A 305 -16.46 -31.29 -24.82
C THR A 305 -16.21 -31.52 -23.32
N LEU A 306 -17.21 -31.31 -22.47
CA LEU A 306 -17.16 -31.60 -21.03
C LEU A 306 -16.81 -33.06 -20.75
N SER A 307 -17.46 -33.99 -21.46
CA SER A 307 -17.17 -35.42 -21.34
C SER A 307 -15.72 -35.74 -21.73
N SER A 308 -15.17 -35.04 -22.73
CA SER A 308 -13.77 -35.18 -23.16
C SER A 308 -12.80 -34.61 -22.12
N VAL A 309 -13.11 -33.45 -21.52
CA VAL A 309 -12.32 -32.84 -20.44
C VAL A 309 -12.25 -33.75 -19.21
N GLN A 310 -13.39 -34.31 -18.79
CA GLN A 310 -13.43 -35.29 -17.68
C GLN A 310 -12.55 -36.52 -17.95
N LYS A 311 -12.62 -37.07 -19.16
CA LYS A 311 -11.79 -38.23 -19.56
C LYS A 311 -10.31 -37.88 -19.60
N LYS A 312 -9.95 -36.73 -20.19
CA LYS A 312 -8.57 -36.24 -20.28
C LYS A 312 -7.94 -36.08 -18.90
N ASN A 313 -8.69 -35.52 -17.96
CA ASN A 313 -8.20 -35.24 -16.61
C ASN A 313 -8.31 -36.45 -15.67
N ALA A 314 -8.98 -37.52 -16.08
CA ALA A 314 -9.33 -38.66 -15.23
C ALA A 314 -10.04 -38.24 -13.93
N ILE A 315 -10.88 -37.18 -14.01
CA ILE A 315 -11.63 -36.63 -12.88
C ILE A 315 -13.12 -36.78 -13.13
N GLN A 316 -13.84 -37.24 -12.11
CA GLN A 316 -15.29 -37.16 -12.04
C GLN A 316 -15.67 -35.99 -11.14
N TYR A 317 -16.16 -34.91 -11.76
CA TYR A 317 -16.56 -33.70 -11.04
C TYR A 317 -17.83 -33.95 -10.21
N ALA A 318 -17.92 -33.31 -9.05
CA ALA A 318 -19.16 -33.23 -8.28
C ALA A 318 -20.24 -32.43 -9.04
N GLN A 319 -21.51 -32.57 -8.66
CA GLN A 319 -22.61 -31.92 -9.38
C GLN A 319 -22.47 -30.39 -9.40
N SER A 320 -22.11 -29.79 -8.27
CA SER A 320 -21.87 -28.35 -8.14
C SER A 320 -20.68 -27.88 -8.98
N GLN A 321 -19.61 -28.68 -9.06
CA GLN A 321 -18.44 -28.40 -9.89
C GLN A 321 -18.78 -28.46 -11.38
N LEU A 322 -19.50 -29.50 -11.82
CA LEU A 322 -19.96 -29.64 -13.20
C LEU A 322 -20.88 -28.47 -13.60
N GLN A 323 -21.74 -28.04 -12.68
CA GLN A 323 -22.61 -26.89 -12.88
C GLN A 323 -21.79 -25.61 -13.08
N ALA A 324 -20.76 -25.36 -12.27
CA ALA A 324 -19.88 -24.21 -12.45
C ALA A 324 -19.17 -24.24 -13.81
N ILE A 325 -18.64 -25.39 -14.23
CA ILE A 325 -17.95 -25.53 -15.53
C ILE A 325 -18.93 -25.28 -16.69
N ARG A 326 -20.16 -25.80 -16.62
CA ARG A 326 -21.21 -25.57 -17.62
C ARG A 326 -21.66 -24.11 -17.68
N ASP A 327 -21.88 -23.50 -16.51
CA ASP A 327 -22.32 -22.12 -16.40
C ASP A 327 -21.26 -21.14 -16.92
N ALA A 328 -19.96 -21.46 -16.76
CA ALA A 328 -18.86 -20.65 -17.30
C ALA A 328 -18.92 -20.48 -18.82
N ALA A 329 -19.47 -21.45 -19.55
CA ALA A 329 -19.66 -21.34 -21.00
C ALA A 329 -20.88 -20.47 -21.37
N SER A 330 -21.88 -20.39 -20.49
CA SER A 330 -23.24 -19.91 -20.81
C SER A 330 -23.57 -18.54 -20.21
N TYR A 331 -22.89 -18.12 -19.16
CA TYR A 331 -23.10 -16.84 -18.49
C TYR A 331 -21.92 -15.92 -18.71
N GLN A 332 -22.18 -14.64 -18.96
CA GLN A 332 -21.11 -13.64 -19.05
C GLN A 332 -20.54 -13.32 -17.66
N LEU A 333 -21.36 -13.31 -16.61
CA LEU A 333 -20.90 -13.15 -15.22
C LEU A 333 -21.22 -14.41 -14.41
N LEU A 334 -20.17 -15.03 -13.84
CA LEU A 334 -20.29 -16.20 -12.98
C LEU A 334 -19.48 -16.00 -11.69
N LEU A 335 -20.10 -16.31 -10.54
CA LEU A 335 -19.41 -16.40 -9.26
C LEU A 335 -19.27 -17.85 -8.83
N VAL A 336 -18.06 -18.24 -8.44
CA VAL A 336 -17.77 -19.56 -7.86
C VAL A 336 -17.26 -19.36 -6.44
N THR A 337 -18.04 -19.83 -5.47
CA THR A 337 -17.73 -19.67 -4.04
C THR A 337 -17.47 -21.03 -3.39
N GLY A 338 -16.66 -21.05 -2.34
CA GLY A 338 -16.47 -22.25 -1.54
C GLY A 338 -15.40 -22.08 -0.48
N GLY A 339 -15.51 -22.86 0.60
CA GLY A 339 -14.50 -22.90 1.66
C GLY A 339 -13.25 -23.70 1.29
N PRO A 340 -12.35 -23.99 2.24
CA PRO A 340 -11.24 -24.92 2.05
C PRO A 340 -11.76 -26.34 1.77
N GLY A 341 -11.03 -27.08 0.93
CA GLY A 341 -11.34 -28.50 0.65
C GLY A 341 -12.54 -28.76 -0.26
N THR A 342 -13.20 -27.73 -0.81
CA THR A 342 -14.38 -27.89 -1.71
C THR A 342 -14.03 -27.97 -3.19
N GLY A 343 -12.73 -27.94 -3.53
CA GLY A 343 -12.24 -28.13 -4.90
C GLY A 343 -12.39 -26.92 -5.83
N LYS A 344 -12.35 -25.69 -5.31
CA LYS A 344 -12.35 -24.45 -6.13
C LYS A 344 -11.32 -24.49 -7.27
N THR A 345 -10.09 -24.88 -6.96
CA THR A 345 -9.03 -24.93 -7.96
C THR A 345 -9.26 -26.01 -9.00
N THR A 346 -9.83 -27.15 -8.62
CA THR A 346 -10.24 -28.21 -9.54
C THR A 346 -11.31 -27.73 -10.52
N VAL A 347 -12.26 -26.91 -10.05
CA VAL A 347 -13.26 -26.25 -10.91
C VAL A 347 -12.60 -25.26 -11.86
N MET A 348 -11.69 -24.42 -11.38
CA MET A 348 -10.97 -23.46 -12.23
C MET A 348 -10.18 -24.16 -13.34
N THR A 349 -9.43 -25.21 -13.02
CA THR A 349 -8.73 -26.02 -14.03
C THR A 349 -9.71 -26.62 -15.05
N GLY A 350 -10.86 -27.14 -14.58
CA GLY A 350 -11.90 -27.66 -15.47
C GLY A 350 -12.53 -26.61 -16.39
N ILE A 351 -12.76 -25.38 -15.89
CA ILE A 351 -13.23 -24.24 -16.68
C ILE A 351 -12.21 -23.87 -17.75
N LEU A 352 -10.94 -23.77 -17.36
CA LEU A 352 -9.89 -23.39 -18.28
C LEU A 352 -9.66 -24.47 -19.36
N ASP A 353 -9.71 -25.75 -19.01
CA ASP A 353 -9.61 -26.85 -19.98
C ASP A 353 -10.79 -26.87 -20.95
N LEU A 354 -11.99 -26.50 -20.48
CA LEU A 354 -13.13 -26.27 -21.35
C LEU A 354 -12.88 -25.08 -22.29
N PHE A 355 -12.37 -23.96 -21.78
CA PHE A 355 -12.08 -22.77 -22.59
C PHE A 355 -10.99 -23.02 -23.63
N ASP A 356 -9.94 -23.77 -23.31
CA ASP A 356 -8.94 -24.21 -24.28
C ASP A 356 -9.58 -25.07 -25.39
N ALA A 357 -10.46 -26.00 -25.02
CA ALA A 357 -11.16 -26.85 -25.99
C ALA A 357 -12.18 -26.09 -26.84
N LEU A 358 -12.60 -24.91 -26.40
CA LEU A 358 -13.46 -23.99 -27.14
C LEU A 358 -12.66 -22.86 -27.82
N GLU A 359 -11.33 -22.87 -27.73
CA GLU A 359 -10.41 -21.87 -28.26
C GLU A 359 -10.69 -20.43 -27.75
N ILE A 360 -11.22 -20.30 -26.53
CA ILE A 360 -11.50 -19.02 -25.89
C ILE A 360 -10.23 -18.47 -25.25
N LYS A 361 -9.85 -17.24 -25.59
CA LYS A 361 -8.64 -16.60 -25.01
C LYS A 361 -8.88 -16.18 -23.56
N THR A 362 -8.24 -16.89 -22.63
CA THR A 362 -8.39 -16.66 -21.18
C THR A 362 -7.24 -15.85 -20.59
N GLN A 363 -7.53 -14.97 -19.63
CA GLN A 363 -6.55 -14.38 -18.73
C GLN A 363 -6.89 -14.70 -17.27
N LEU A 364 -5.83 -14.87 -16.47
CA LEU A 364 -5.90 -15.21 -15.05
C LEU A 364 -5.33 -14.07 -14.21
N ALA A 365 -6.09 -13.64 -13.21
CA ALA A 365 -5.69 -12.59 -12.31
C ALA A 365 -5.96 -12.93 -10.84
N ALA A 366 -5.19 -12.31 -9.96
CA ALA A 366 -5.47 -12.29 -8.53
C ALA A 366 -5.10 -10.92 -7.93
N PRO A 367 -5.62 -10.55 -6.75
CA PRO A 367 -5.32 -9.24 -6.15
C PRO A 367 -3.89 -9.10 -5.63
N THR A 368 -3.23 -10.21 -5.26
CA THR A 368 -1.86 -10.21 -4.71
C THR A 368 -0.90 -11.07 -5.51
N GLY A 369 0.39 -10.74 -5.49
CA GLY A 369 1.42 -11.49 -6.23
C GLY A 369 1.50 -12.96 -5.80
N ARG A 370 1.28 -13.24 -4.52
CA ARG A 370 1.26 -14.59 -3.96
C ARG A 370 0.08 -15.41 -4.45
N ALA A 371 -1.12 -14.81 -4.45
CA ALA A 371 -2.31 -15.47 -4.97
C ALA A 371 -2.16 -15.75 -6.47
N ALA A 372 -1.59 -14.80 -7.24
CA ALA A 372 -1.32 -15.00 -8.66
C ALA A 372 -0.30 -16.13 -8.90
N LYS A 373 0.83 -16.14 -8.19
CA LYS A 373 1.84 -17.20 -8.29
C LYS A 373 1.26 -18.59 -8.01
N ARG A 374 0.49 -18.70 -6.93
CA ARG A 374 -0.20 -19.95 -6.58
C ARG A 374 -1.21 -20.36 -7.66
N LEU A 375 -2.00 -19.40 -8.15
CA LEU A 375 -2.95 -19.66 -9.23
C LEU A 375 -2.22 -20.22 -10.46
N SER A 376 -1.05 -19.68 -10.79
CA SER A 376 -0.20 -20.23 -11.87
C SER A 376 0.27 -21.65 -11.59
N GLU A 377 0.79 -21.91 -10.39
CA GLU A 377 1.31 -23.23 -10.00
C GLU A 377 0.23 -24.33 -10.07
N VAL A 378 -0.99 -24.05 -9.63
CA VAL A 378 -2.05 -25.07 -9.58
C VAL A 378 -2.81 -25.21 -10.89
N THR A 379 -2.94 -24.14 -11.69
CA THR A 379 -3.63 -24.20 -12.99
C THR A 379 -2.71 -24.55 -14.15
N GLY A 380 -1.39 -24.43 -13.98
CA GLY A 380 -0.39 -24.60 -15.03
C GLY A 380 -0.42 -23.52 -16.12
N ARG A 381 -1.08 -22.37 -15.87
CA ARG A 381 -1.22 -21.24 -16.80
C ARG A 381 -0.71 -19.97 -16.14
N ASP A 382 -0.18 -19.02 -16.91
CA ASP A 382 0.34 -17.77 -16.35
C ASP A 382 -0.80 -16.90 -15.77
N ALA A 383 -0.70 -16.60 -14.48
CA ALA A 383 -1.52 -15.62 -13.78
C ALA A 383 -0.67 -14.45 -13.28
N THR A 384 -1.28 -13.26 -13.25
CA THR A 384 -0.63 -12.03 -12.78
C THR A 384 -1.50 -11.31 -11.76
N THR A 385 -0.96 -10.27 -11.12
CA THR A 385 -1.80 -9.40 -10.28
C THR A 385 -2.71 -8.56 -11.17
N ILE A 386 -3.90 -8.17 -10.69
CA ILE A 386 -4.78 -7.25 -11.44
C ILE A 386 -4.01 -5.96 -11.80
N HIS A 387 -3.24 -5.40 -10.88
CA HIS A 387 -2.40 -4.23 -11.13
C HIS A 387 -1.39 -4.42 -12.28
N ARG A 388 -0.70 -5.58 -12.32
CA ARG A 388 0.26 -5.88 -13.38
C ARG A 388 -0.44 -6.12 -14.70
N LEU A 389 -1.59 -6.80 -14.66
CA LEU A 389 -2.41 -7.09 -15.83
C LEU A 389 -2.91 -5.80 -16.50
N LEU A 390 -3.30 -4.81 -15.70
CA LEU A 390 -3.77 -3.51 -16.16
C LEU A 390 -2.61 -2.52 -16.47
N GLU A 391 -1.36 -2.97 -16.37
CA GLU A 391 -0.16 -2.16 -16.57
C GLU A 391 -0.20 -0.86 -15.75
N ALA A 392 -0.36 -0.99 -14.43
CA ALA A 392 -0.37 0.13 -13.50
C ALA A 392 0.91 0.98 -13.61
N GLN A 393 0.72 2.28 -13.80
CA GLN A 393 1.77 3.29 -13.87
C GLN A 393 1.43 4.45 -12.92
N PHE A 394 2.44 5.17 -12.46
CA PHE A 394 2.22 6.45 -11.81
C PHE A 394 2.21 7.54 -12.87
N ASP A 395 1.16 8.36 -12.84
CA ASP A 395 1.16 9.61 -13.56
C ASP A 395 2.22 10.54 -12.93
N PRO A 396 3.27 10.96 -13.68
CA PRO A 396 4.33 11.81 -13.15
C PRO A 396 3.85 13.20 -12.71
N GLU A 397 2.73 13.67 -13.29
CA GLU A 397 2.14 14.99 -13.02
C GLU A 397 1.25 14.93 -11.79
N THR A 398 0.35 13.95 -11.73
CA THR A 398 -0.66 13.83 -10.67
C THR A 398 -0.26 12.90 -9.52
N GLY A 399 0.88 12.20 -9.61
CA GLY A 399 1.34 11.27 -8.57
C GLY A 399 0.37 10.13 -8.24
N ALA A 400 -0.70 9.99 -9.04
CA ALA A 400 -1.76 9.02 -8.86
C ALA A 400 -1.47 7.76 -9.68
N MET A 401 -2.00 6.64 -9.23
CA MET A 401 -1.93 5.40 -9.99
C MET A 401 -2.94 5.45 -11.14
N ALA A 402 -2.43 5.37 -12.37
CA ALA A 402 -3.20 5.21 -13.58
C ALA A 402 -3.02 3.78 -14.12
N PHE A 403 -4.04 3.28 -14.79
CA PHE A 403 -3.96 2.00 -15.49
C PHE A 403 -3.95 2.27 -16.99
N PHE A 404 -3.04 1.63 -17.73
CA PHE A 404 -2.98 1.77 -19.18
C PHE A 404 -4.14 1.07 -19.88
N HIS A 405 -4.62 -0.05 -19.32
CA HIS A 405 -5.75 -0.78 -19.87
C HIS A 405 -7.08 -0.27 -19.32
N ASP A 406 -7.94 0.21 -20.21
CA ASP A 406 -9.26 0.77 -19.93
C ASP A 406 -10.25 0.47 -21.08
N GLU A 407 -11.31 1.27 -21.23
CA GLU A 407 -12.31 1.08 -22.29
C GLU A 407 -11.74 1.36 -23.69
N ASP A 408 -10.74 2.25 -23.79
CA ASP A 408 -10.09 2.65 -25.05
C ASP A 408 -8.99 1.65 -25.44
N GLN A 409 -8.28 1.09 -24.46
CA GLN A 409 -7.27 0.04 -24.61
C GLN A 409 -7.60 -1.24 -23.83
N PRO A 410 -8.67 -1.96 -24.22
CA PRO A 410 -9.13 -3.11 -23.44
C PRO A 410 -8.20 -4.32 -23.57
N LEU A 411 -8.23 -5.17 -22.54
CA LEU A 411 -7.48 -6.42 -22.49
C LEU A 411 -7.84 -7.34 -23.66
N ARG A 412 -6.82 -8.05 -24.14
CA ARG A 412 -6.93 -8.98 -25.28
C ARG A 412 -7.38 -10.37 -24.83
N CYS A 413 -8.49 -10.45 -24.10
CA CYS A 413 -9.09 -11.70 -23.63
C CYS A 413 -10.60 -11.74 -23.90
N GLU A 414 -11.12 -12.96 -24.02
CA GLU A 414 -12.54 -13.28 -24.16
C GLU A 414 -13.15 -13.82 -22.86
N ALA A 415 -12.28 -14.27 -21.94
CA ALA A 415 -12.64 -14.65 -20.58
C ALA A 415 -11.58 -14.19 -19.58
N MET A 416 -12.04 -13.61 -18.48
CA MET A 416 -11.26 -13.19 -17.32
C MET A 416 -11.64 -14.05 -16.11
N ILE A 417 -10.66 -14.69 -15.48
CA ILE A 417 -10.87 -15.39 -14.21
C ILE A 417 -10.07 -14.68 -13.12
N VAL A 418 -10.76 -14.25 -12.07
CA VAL A 418 -10.16 -13.60 -10.91
C VAL A 418 -10.30 -14.51 -9.70
N ASP A 419 -9.18 -14.95 -9.12
CA ASP A 419 -9.18 -15.71 -7.86
C ASP A 419 -8.98 -14.77 -6.65
N GLU A 420 -9.36 -15.23 -5.46
CA GLU A 420 -9.34 -14.46 -4.21
C GLU A 420 -10.09 -13.11 -4.31
N THR A 421 -11.23 -13.10 -5.03
CA THR A 421 -12.01 -11.88 -5.29
C THR A 421 -12.50 -11.19 -4.02
N SER A 422 -12.57 -11.88 -2.89
CA SER A 422 -12.90 -11.29 -1.58
C SER A 422 -11.94 -10.17 -1.16
N MET A 423 -10.72 -10.12 -1.71
CA MET A 423 -9.74 -9.07 -1.44
C MET A 423 -9.82 -7.88 -2.41
N VAL A 424 -10.64 -7.93 -3.46
CA VAL A 424 -10.76 -6.87 -4.47
C VAL A 424 -11.66 -5.75 -3.94
N ASP A 425 -11.13 -4.53 -3.87
CA ASP A 425 -11.88 -3.34 -3.48
C ASP A 425 -12.66 -2.70 -4.65
N LEU A 426 -13.41 -1.64 -4.34
CA LEU A 426 -14.27 -0.96 -5.30
C LEU A 426 -13.49 -0.38 -6.49
N GLN A 427 -12.40 0.35 -6.24
CA GLN A 427 -11.63 1.03 -7.29
C GLN A 427 -10.92 0.03 -8.22
N LEU A 428 -10.36 -1.05 -7.66
CA LEU A 428 -9.71 -2.10 -8.44
C LEU A 428 -10.73 -2.89 -9.27
N MET A 429 -11.94 -3.15 -8.74
CA MET A 429 -13.02 -3.76 -9.52
C MET A 429 -13.47 -2.86 -10.67
N MET A 430 -13.67 -1.56 -10.41
CA MET A 430 -14.02 -0.59 -11.46
C MET A 430 -12.96 -0.61 -12.56
N SER A 431 -11.69 -0.52 -12.20
CA SER A 431 -10.57 -0.52 -13.15
C SER A 431 -10.49 -1.79 -13.98
N LEU A 432 -10.70 -2.96 -13.35
CA LEU A 432 -10.77 -4.24 -14.06
C LEU A 432 -11.92 -4.24 -15.07
N LEU A 433 -13.13 -3.83 -14.66
CA LEU A 433 -14.30 -3.77 -15.53
C LEU A 433 -14.14 -2.74 -16.67
N ARG A 434 -13.44 -1.64 -16.38
CA ARG A 434 -12.72 -0.72 -17.30
C ARG A 434 -12.18 -1.43 -18.53
N ALA A 435 -11.29 -2.36 -18.24
CA ALA A 435 -10.42 -2.99 -19.21
C ALA A 435 -11.04 -4.19 -19.95
N LEU A 436 -12.27 -4.60 -19.61
CA LEU A 436 -12.91 -5.76 -20.23
C LEU A 436 -13.78 -5.35 -21.43
N LYS A 437 -13.53 -5.97 -22.58
CA LYS A 437 -14.35 -5.79 -23.79
C LYS A 437 -15.82 -6.15 -23.56
N PRO A 438 -16.76 -5.50 -24.25
CA PRO A 438 -18.14 -6.00 -24.32
C PRO A 438 -18.19 -7.48 -24.73
N GLY A 439 -19.01 -8.27 -24.04
CA GLY A 439 -19.12 -9.72 -24.27
C GLY A 439 -18.01 -10.58 -23.63
N CYS A 440 -16.95 -9.98 -23.06
CA CYS A 440 -15.94 -10.72 -22.30
C CYS A 440 -16.60 -11.40 -21.08
N ARG A 441 -16.30 -12.68 -20.86
CA ARG A 441 -16.76 -13.43 -19.69
C ARG A 441 -15.94 -13.03 -18.47
N LEU A 442 -16.60 -12.85 -17.33
CA LEU A 442 -15.96 -12.61 -16.05
C LEU A 442 -16.37 -13.69 -15.05
N ILE A 443 -15.37 -14.40 -14.56
CA ILE A 443 -15.51 -15.45 -13.56
C ILE A 443 -14.81 -14.98 -12.28
N LEU A 444 -15.59 -14.75 -11.24
CA LEU A 444 -15.10 -14.31 -9.95
C LEU A 444 -15.09 -15.50 -8.99
N VAL A 445 -13.90 -15.87 -8.53
CA VAL A 445 -13.67 -16.98 -7.61
C VAL A 445 -13.21 -16.43 -6.27
N GLY A 446 -13.75 -16.97 -5.19
CA GLY A 446 -13.35 -16.55 -3.85
C GLY A 446 -14.08 -17.26 -2.73
N ASP A 447 -13.69 -16.91 -1.50
CA ASP A 447 -14.31 -17.41 -0.28
C ASP A 447 -14.94 -16.22 0.49
N PRO A 448 -16.28 -16.13 0.57
CA PRO A 448 -16.95 -15.02 1.25
C PRO A 448 -16.76 -15.04 2.77
N ASP A 449 -16.28 -16.15 3.34
CA ASP A 449 -16.08 -16.33 4.79
C ASP A 449 -14.67 -15.87 5.25
N GLN A 450 -13.76 -15.61 4.29
CA GLN A 450 -12.47 -14.96 4.55
C GLN A 450 -12.64 -13.45 4.83
N LEU A 451 -11.54 -12.80 5.21
CA LEU A 451 -11.53 -11.35 5.45
C LEU A 451 -11.83 -10.57 4.15
N PRO A 452 -12.59 -9.46 4.24
CA PRO A 452 -12.88 -8.59 3.10
C PRO A 452 -11.62 -7.83 2.63
N SER A 453 -11.74 -7.11 1.51
CA SER A 453 -10.71 -6.18 1.01
C SER A 453 -10.25 -5.19 2.09
N VAL A 454 -8.98 -4.81 2.04
CA VAL A 454 -8.46 -3.72 2.90
C VAL A 454 -9.01 -2.37 2.43
N GLY A 455 -9.09 -2.16 1.11
CA GLY A 455 -9.69 -0.96 0.52
C GLY A 455 -11.21 -0.89 0.67
N ALA A 456 -11.78 0.26 0.31
CA ALA A 456 -13.20 0.58 0.42
C ALA A 456 -14.12 -0.39 -0.35
N GLY A 457 -15.29 -0.65 0.24
CA GLY A 457 -16.33 -1.51 -0.33
C GLY A 457 -16.20 -2.97 0.08
N ASN A 458 -17.23 -3.76 -0.24
CA ASN A 458 -17.25 -5.21 -0.03
C ASN A 458 -17.79 -5.92 -1.28
N VAL A 459 -17.13 -5.66 -2.42
CA VAL A 459 -17.63 -5.94 -3.76
C VAL A 459 -18.11 -7.37 -3.91
N PHE A 460 -17.26 -8.36 -3.61
CA PHE A 460 -17.60 -9.76 -3.79
C PHE A 460 -18.83 -10.19 -2.97
N SER A 461 -18.89 -9.79 -1.70
CA SER A 461 -20.03 -10.11 -0.82
C SER A 461 -21.30 -9.39 -1.27
N ASP A 462 -21.20 -8.13 -1.68
CA ASP A 462 -22.35 -7.33 -2.12
C ASP A 462 -22.95 -7.88 -3.42
N ILE A 463 -22.12 -8.35 -4.36
CA ILE A 463 -22.60 -9.05 -5.57
C ILE A 463 -23.34 -10.34 -5.20
N ILE A 464 -22.74 -11.20 -4.35
CA ILE A 464 -23.38 -12.46 -3.91
C ILE A 464 -24.73 -12.18 -3.24
N ARG A 465 -24.76 -11.21 -2.32
CA ARG A 465 -25.94 -10.89 -1.50
C ARG A 465 -27.03 -10.17 -2.30
N SER A 466 -26.69 -9.51 -3.40
CA SER A 466 -27.68 -8.89 -4.28
C SER A 466 -28.50 -9.91 -5.09
N GLY A 467 -27.97 -11.12 -5.26
CA GLY A 467 -28.62 -12.18 -6.03
C GLY A 467 -28.62 -11.98 -7.55
N ILE A 468 -28.06 -10.88 -8.07
CA ILE A 468 -28.09 -10.55 -9.49
C ILE A 468 -27.26 -11.51 -10.35
N ALA A 469 -26.12 -11.97 -9.83
CA ALA A 469 -25.16 -12.75 -10.59
C ALA A 469 -25.36 -14.26 -10.37
N LYS A 470 -25.19 -15.04 -11.44
CA LYS A 470 -25.21 -16.50 -11.35
C LYS A 470 -24.10 -16.96 -10.41
N THR A 471 -24.48 -17.55 -9.28
CA THR A 471 -23.56 -17.98 -8.23
C THR A 471 -23.64 -19.49 -8.03
N VAL A 472 -22.49 -20.16 -8.05
CA VAL A 472 -22.34 -21.57 -7.72
C VAL A 472 -21.55 -21.69 -6.43
N ARG A 473 -22.18 -22.27 -5.39
CA ARG A 473 -21.54 -22.54 -4.10
C ARG A 473 -21.10 -23.99 -4.02
N LEU A 474 -19.79 -24.21 -3.90
CA LEU A 474 -19.18 -25.52 -3.69
C LEU A 474 -19.26 -25.86 -2.20
N THR A 475 -20.15 -26.79 -1.84
CA THR A 475 -20.41 -27.21 -0.45
C THR A 475 -19.86 -28.58 -0.12
N GLU A 476 -19.61 -29.41 -1.13
CA GLU A 476 -19.13 -30.78 -0.95
C GLU A 476 -17.65 -30.80 -0.56
N ILE A 477 -17.34 -31.30 0.64
CA ILE A 477 -15.97 -31.52 1.10
C ILE A 477 -15.55 -32.92 0.67
N PHE A 478 -14.49 -33.01 -0.14
CA PHE A 478 -14.00 -34.29 -0.65
C PHE A 478 -13.44 -35.17 0.46
N ARG A 479 -13.54 -36.50 0.30
CA ARG A 479 -13.15 -37.48 1.33
C ARG A 479 -11.73 -37.28 1.87
N GLN A 480 -10.77 -36.99 1.00
CA GLN A 480 -9.38 -36.71 1.41
C GLN A 480 -9.28 -35.46 2.31
N ALA A 481 -10.12 -34.45 2.07
CA ALA A 481 -10.19 -33.23 2.87
C ALA A 481 -10.98 -33.42 4.17
N GLN A 482 -11.90 -34.39 4.25
CA GLN A 482 -12.62 -34.73 5.49
C GLN A 482 -11.71 -35.37 6.56
N GLU A 483 -10.60 -35.98 6.15
CA GLU A 483 -9.61 -36.54 7.07
C GLU A 483 -8.76 -35.46 7.77
N SER A 484 -8.71 -34.26 7.18
CA SER A 484 -7.97 -33.09 7.68
C SER A 484 -8.77 -32.35 8.77
N LEU A 485 -8.22 -32.26 9.98
CA LEU A 485 -8.79 -31.41 11.02
C LEU A 485 -8.65 -29.94 10.69
N ILE A 486 -7.68 -29.52 9.88
CA ILE A 486 -7.60 -28.13 9.41
C ILE A 486 -8.88 -27.75 8.66
N VAL A 487 -9.28 -28.57 7.69
CA VAL A 487 -10.51 -28.34 6.92
C VAL A 487 -11.74 -28.43 7.80
N MET A 488 -11.88 -29.51 8.59
CA MET A 488 -13.06 -29.70 9.43
C MET A 488 -13.22 -28.62 10.50
N ASN A 489 -12.12 -28.19 11.14
CA ASN A 489 -12.14 -27.10 12.12
C ASN A 489 -12.40 -25.74 11.46
N ALA A 490 -11.95 -25.49 10.22
CA ALA A 490 -12.31 -24.27 9.51
C ALA A 490 -13.82 -24.19 9.29
N HIS A 491 -14.45 -25.28 8.84
CA HIS A 491 -15.91 -25.34 8.70
C HIS A 491 -16.62 -25.19 10.05
N ALA A 492 -16.16 -25.86 11.10
CA ALA A 492 -16.73 -25.71 12.45
C ALA A 492 -16.69 -24.24 12.91
N VAL A 493 -15.53 -23.59 12.82
CA VAL A 493 -15.35 -22.18 13.18
C VAL A 493 -16.30 -21.29 12.39
N ASN A 494 -16.45 -21.54 11.07
CA ASN A 494 -17.35 -20.75 10.23
C ASN A 494 -18.82 -20.85 10.68
N HIS A 495 -19.26 -22.03 11.12
CA HIS A 495 -20.58 -22.26 11.71
C HIS A 495 -20.71 -21.75 13.16
N GLY A 496 -19.63 -21.22 13.76
CA GLY A 496 -19.62 -20.75 15.15
C GLY A 496 -19.44 -21.88 16.16
N GLU A 497 -19.02 -23.06 15.71
CA GLU A 497 -18.72 -24.22 16.53
C GLU A 497 -17.25 -24.21 16.94
N LEU A 498 -16.97 -24.53 18.21
CA LEU A 498 -15.61 -24.56 18.72
C LEU A 498 -14.80 -25.63 17.95
N PRO A 499 -13.60 -25.30 17.44
CA PRO A 499 -12.76 -26.29 16.78
C PRO A 499 -12.36 -27.39 17.77
N VAL A 500 -12.07 -28.58 17.25
CA VAL A 500 -11.59 -29.70 18.07
C VAL A 500 -10.16 -29.40 18.54
N LEU A 501 -10.01 -29.07 19.84
CA LEU A 501 -8.73 -28.70 20.45
C LEU A 501 -8.05 -29.85 21.23
N THR A 502 -8.73 -30.98 21.39
CA THR A 502 -8.29 -32.09 22.26
C THR A 502 -7.38 -33.09 21.55
N VAL A 503 -7.47 -33.16 20.23
CA VAL A 503 -6.69 -34.09 19.39
C VAL A 503 -5.26 -33.58 19.22
N LYS A 504 -4.26 -34.48 19.28
CA LYS A 504 -2.83 -34.14 19.33
C LYS A 504 -1.96 -34.95 18.37
N ASP A 505 -2.56 -35.67 17.43
CA ASP A 505 -1.87 -36.61 16.53
C ASP A 505 -2.33 -36.44 15.07
N ARG A 506 -2.91 -35.28 14.75
CA ARG A 506 -3.38 -34.92 13.40
C ARG A 506 -2.77 -33.60 12.94
N ASP A 507 -3.26 -33.03 11.85
CA ASP A 507 -2.78 -31.80 11.23
C ASP A 507 -3.17 -30.49 11.96
N PHE A 508 -3.97 -30.57 13.03
CA PHE A 508 -4.38 -29.42 13.85
C PHE A 508 -4.09 -29.65 15.34
N PHE A 509 -3.38 -28.72 15.98
CA PHE A 509 -2.98 -28.83 17.39
C PHE A 509 -3.33 -27.58 18.20
N PHE A 510 -3.62 -27.78 19.48
CA PHE A 510 -3.70 -26.71 20.46
C PHE A 510 -2.72 -26.90 21.61
N MET A 511 -1.93 -25.86 21.87
CA MET A 511 -0.96 -25.80 22.95
C MET A 511 -1.36 -24.72 23.95
N LYS A 512 -2.09 -25.13 25.00
CA LYS A 512 -2.56 -24.25 26.05
C LYS A 512 -1.41 -23.60 26.82
N ARG A 513 -1.48 -22.30 27.04
CA ARG A 513 -0.51 -21.49 27.79
C ARG A 513 -1.21 -20.58 28.80
N ARG A 514 -0.45 -20.14 29.80
CA ARG A 514 -0.96 -19.38 30.97
C ARG A 514 -0.46 -17.94 31.04
N SER A 515 0.46 -17.54 30.17
CA SER A 515 0.97 -16.17 30.03
C SER A 515 1.40 -15.89 28.60
N GLY A 516 1.41 -14.63 28.17
CA GLY A 516 1.86 -14.26 26.81
C GLY A 516 3.34 -14.55 26.60
N GLU A 517 4.16 -14.40 27.63
CA GLU A 517 5.58 -14.82 27.61
C GLU A 517 5.71 -16.32 27.28
N SER A 518 4.94 -17.18 27.95
CA SER A 518 4.98 -18.62 27.68
C SER A 518 4.46 -19.00 26.28
N VAL A 519 3.58 -18.18 25.70
CA VAL A 519 3.16 -18.29 24.29
C VAL A 519 4.34 -18.00 23.38
N VAL A 520 5.01 -16.86 23.54
CA VAL A 520 6.17 -16.45 22.73
C VAL A 520 7.29 -17.49 22.81
N GLN A 521 7.64 -17.93 24.02
CA GLN A 521 8.69 -18.95 24.24
C GLN A 521 8.38 -20.28 23.52
N THR A 522 7.11 -20.70 23.57
CA THR A 522 6.69 -21.94 22.91
C THR A 522 6.75 -21.81 21.39
N ILE A 523 6.34 -20.67 20.85
CA ILE A 523 6.42 -20.39 19.41
C ILE A 523 7.89 -20.40 18.96
N GLN A 524 8.80 -19.78 19.70
CA GLN A 524 10.25 -19.85 19.43
C GLN A 524 10.74 -21.29 19.37
N GLU A 525 10.40 -22.10 20.37
CA GLU A 525 10.81 -23.51 20.44
C GLU A 525 10.26 -24.34 19.27
N LEU A 526 8.99 -24.12 18.90
CA LEU A 526 8.35 -24.78 17.75
C LEU A 526 9.07 -24.45 16.45
N CYS A 527 9.32 -23.17 16.18
CA CYS A 527 9.94 -22.70 14.95
C CYS A 527 11.42 -23.10 14.84
N ALA A 528 12.18 -23.01 15.93
CA ALA A 528 13.63 -23.23 15.91
C ALA A 528 14.02 -24.70 16.05
N THR A 529 13.21 -25.52 16.74
CA THR A 529 13.63 -26.88 17.13
C THR A 529 12.58 -27.96 16.88
N ARG A 530 11.38 -27.88 17.48
CA ARG A 530 10.46 -29.04 17.50
C ARG A 530 9.96 -29.40 16.11
N LEU A 531 9.49 -28.44 15.32
CA LEU A 531 8.96 -28.71 13.98
C LEU A 531 10.06 -29.11 12.99
N PRO A 532 11.22 -28.42 12.94
CA PRO A 532 12.33 -28.87 12.09
C PRO A 532 12.86 -30.26 12.45
N LYS A 533 13.08 -30.56 13.74
CA LYS A 533 13.70 -31.82 14.17
C LYS A 533 12.75 -33.01 14.16
N ASN A 534 11.52 -32.83 14.64
CA ASN A 534 10.60 -33.95 14.87
C ASN A 534 9.65 -34.19 13.69
N MET A 535 9.40 -33.16 12.87
CA MET A 535 8.46 -33.22 11.74
C MET A 535 9.09 -32.90 10.39
N GLY A 536 10.39 -32.53 10.36
CA GLY A 536 11.10 -32.22 9.12
C GLY A 536 10.54 -30.99 8.39
N ILE A 537 9.92 -30.06 9.11
CA ILE A 537 9.39 -28.81 8.54
C ILE A 537 10.44 -27.71 8.74
N PRO A 538 11.12 -27.23 7.67
CA PRO A 538 12.12 -26.18 7.78
C PRO A 538 11.52 -24.89 8.33
N SER A 539 12.28 -24.14 9.12
CA SER A 539 11.81 -22.88 9.71
C SER A 539 11.37 -21.83 8.68
N SER A 540 11.91 -21.90 7.45
CA SER A 540 11.51 -21.05 6.32
C SER A 540 10.09 -21.32 5.81
N GLU A 541 9.55 -22.52 6.04
CA GLU A 541 8.21 -22.94 5.63
C GLU A 541 7.16 -22.81 6.75
N ILE A 542 7.59 -22.34 7.92
CA ILE A 542 6.73 -22.05 9.08
C ILE A 542 6.37 -20.57 9.06
N GLN A 543 5.07 -20.27 9.19
CA GLN A 543 4.59 -18.90 9.36
C GLN A 543 3.92 -18.72 10.72
N VAL A 544 4.39 -17.74 11.48
CA VAL A 544 3.71 -17.30 12.70
C VAL A 544 2.70 -16.21 12.36
N LEU A 545 1.48 -16.37 12.83
CA LEU A 545 0.39 -15.40 12.68
C LEU A 545 -0.06 -14.86 14.03
N SER A 546 -0.41 -13.58 14.06
CA SER A 546 -1.04 -12.94 15.22
C SER A 546 -2.22 -12.07 14.79
N PRO A 547 -3.32 -12.01 15.57
CA PRO A 547 -4.40 -11.05 15.30
C PRO A 547 -3.97 -9.59 15.47
N THR A 548 -2.91 -9.31 16.25
CA THR A 548 -2.51 -7.95 16.65
C THR A 548 -1.04 -7.64 16.30
N ARG A 549 -0.75 -6.37 16.05
CA ARG A 549 0.63 -5.87 15.89
C ARG A 549 1.33 -5.58 17.22
N ARG A 550 0.59 -5.03 18.18
CA ARG A 550 1.05 -4.62 19.52
C ARG A 550 0.68 -5.67 20.57
N HIS A 551 1.10 -5.47 21.82
CA HIS A 551 0.93 -6.35 22.99
C HIS A 551 1.93 -7.53 23.07
N GLU A 552 1.82 -8.33 24.14
CA GLU A 552 2.75 -9.42 24.48
C GLU A 552 2.94 -10.43 23.34
N THR A 553 1.87 -10.75 22.61
CA THR A 553 1.90 -11.69 21.48
C THR A 553 1.67 -10.99 20.13
N GLY A 554 1.95 -9.68 20.07
CA GLY A 554 1.90 -8.92 18.83
C GLY A 554 3.03 -9.27 17.88
N THR A 555 2.84 -8.98 16.58
CA THR A 555 3.87 -9.25 15.57
C THR A 555 5.21 -8.58 15.86
N VAL A 556 5.24 -7.40 16.50
CA VAL A 556 6.50 -6.72 16.88
C VAL A 556 7.30 -7.59 17.86
N THR A 557 6.65 -8.05 18.93
CA THR A 557 7.28 -8.89 19.97
C THR A 557 7.69 -10.25 19.41
N LEU A 558 6.79 -10.89 18.64
CA LEU A 558 7.05 -12.20 18.03
C LEU A 558 8.22 -12.15 17.04
N ASN A 559 8.31 -11.11 16.20
CA ASN A 559 9.43 -10.98 15.26
C ASN A 559 10.77 -10.84 15.97
N LYS A 560 10.86 -10.00 17.02
CA LYS A 560 12.08 -9.85 17.84
C LYS A 560 12.49 -11.19 18.46
N ALA A 561 11.53 -11.90 19.04
CA ALA A 561 11.76 -13.20 19.68
C ALA A 561 12.20 -14.27 18.65
N LEU A 562 11.54 -14.33 17.49
CA LEU A 562 11.86 -15.30 16.45
C LEU A 562 13.21 -15.01 15.79
N GLN A 563 13.54 -13.75 15.51
CA GLN A 563 14.84 -13.36 14.97
C GLN A 563 15.98 -13.82 15.89
N ALA A 564 15.82 -13.66 17.21
CA ALA A 564 16.84 -14.05 18.18
C ALA A 564 17.19 -15.55 18.16
N VAL A 565 16.25 -16.41 17.75
CA VAL A 565 16.46 -17.88 17.71
C VAL A 565 16.68 -18.43 16.31
N LEU A 566 16.11 -17.79 15.28
CA LEU A 566 16.20 -18.24 13.88
C LEU A 566 17.37 -17.61 13.13
N ASN A 567 17.73 -16.37 13.47
CA ASN A 567 18.85 -15.65 12.85
C ASN A 567 19.64 -14.87 13.90
N PRO A 568 20.29 -15.51 14.89
CA PRO A 568 20.97 -14.80 15.97
C PRO A 568 22.12 -13.90 15.48
N ALA A 569 22.44 -12.87 16.26
CA ALA A 569 23.58 -12.00 16.01
C ALA A 569 24.89 -12.82 16.03
N ALA A 570 25.78 -12.54 15.07
CA ALA A 570 27.06 -13.21 14.95
C ALA A 570 28.11 -12.22 14.42
N PRO A 571 29.40 -12.33 14.81
CA PRO A 571 30.45 -11.38 14.41
C PRO A 571 30.62 -11.17 12.90
N GLY A 572 30.22 -12.14 12.07
CA GLY A 572 30.31 -12.06 10.61
C GLY A 572 29.01 -11.62 9.90
N LYS A 573 27.93 -11.35 10.64
CA LYS A 573 26.65 -10.89 10.06
C LYS A 573 26.47 -9.41 10.31
N LYS A 574 26.30 -8.64 9.24
CA LYS A 574 25.98 -7.22 9.37
C LYS A 574 24.53 -7.04 9.81
N GLU A 575 24.28 -6.00 10.57
CA GLU A 575 22.94 -5.61 11.00
C GLU A 575 22.77 -4.09 11.08
N LYS A 576 21.59 -3.59 10.71
CA LYS A 576 21.22 -2.17 10.73
C LYS A 576 19.98 -1.98 11.58
N GLN A 577 20.11 -1.20 12.65
CA GLN A 577 18.97 -0.76 13.45
C GLN A 577 18.16 0.29 12.67
N PHE A 578 16.84 0.11 12.62
CA PHE A 578 15.90 1.08 12.07
C PHE A 578 14.56 0.98 12.80
N ALA A 579 14.10 2.10 13.36
CA ALA A 579 12.94 2.16 14.24
C ALA A 579 13.00 1.08 15.35
N ASP A 580 11.94 0.28 15.47
CA ASP A 580 11.81 -0.76 16.50
C ASP A 580 12.58 -2.05 16.18
N PHE A 581 13.16 -2.20 14.98
CA PHE A 581 13.73 -3.45 14.50
C PHE A 581 15.24 -3.33 14.18
N SER A 582 15.94 -4.46 14.31
CA SER A 582 17.29 -4.64 13.75
C SER A 582 17.16 -5.51 12.52
N TYR A 583 17.62 -5.03 11.37
CA TYR A 583 17.62 -5.76 10.10
C TYR A 583 19.00 -6.40 9.91
N ARG A 584 19.06 -7.73 9.85
CA ARG A 584 20.29 -8.52 9.79
C ARG A 584 20.37 -9.31 8.49
N GLU A 585 21.59 -9.52 8.00
CA GLU A 585 21.81 -10.47 6.90
C GLU A 585 21.23 -11.86 7.23
N GLY A 586 20.43 -12.41 6.33
CA GLY A 586 19.64 -13.62 6.51
C GLY A 586 18.24 -13.40 7.09
N ASP A 587 17.85 -12.17 7.42
CA ASP A 587 16.50 -11.90 7.92
C ASP A 587 15.46 -12.05 6.84
N ARG A 588 14.32 -12.60 7.24
CA ARG A 588 13.12 -12.67 6.42
C ARG A 588 12.33 -11.38 6.61
N VAL A 589 12.10 -10.63 5.53
CA VAL A 589 11.43 -9.32 5.53
C VAL A 589 10.26 -9.30 4.55
N MET A 590 9.29 -8.43 4.79
CA MET A 590 8.12 -8.22 3.96
C MET A 590 8.06 -6.76 3.51
N GLN A 591 7.79 -6.54 2.22
CA GLN A 591 7.42 -5.23 1.71
C GLN A 591 6.01 -4.87 2.20
N ILE A 592 5.83 -3.69 2.79
CA ILE A 592 4.55 -3.29 3.40
C ILE A 592 3.77 -2.22 2.62
N ARG A 593 4.37 -1.70 1.54
CA ARG A 593 3.75 -0.75 0.61
C ARG A 593 4.14 -1.12 -0.81
N ASN A 594 3.24 -0.99 -1.79
CA ASN A 594 3.65 -1.15 -3.18
C ASN A 594 4.65 -0.04 -3.53
N ASN A 595 5.81 -0.40 -4.05
CA ASN A 595 6.81 0.53 -4.53
C ASN A 595 7.21 0.10 -5.94
N TYR A 596 6.77 0.88 -6.93
CA TYR A 596 6.89 0.54 -8.34
C TYR A 596 8.21 0.98 -8.96
N ASP A 597 8.98 1.82 -8.26
CA ASP A 597 10.22 2.42 -8.74
C ASP A 597 11.46 1.56 -8.42
N ILE A 598 11.35 0.67 -7.43
CA ILE A 598 12.44 -0.23 -7.07
C ILE A 598 12.75 -1.16 -8.25
N MET A 599 13.94 -1.01 -8.81
CA MET A 599 14.46 -1.93 -9.81
C MET A 599 14.83 -3.27 -9.17
N TRP A 600 14.43 -4.34 -9.84
CA TRP A 600 14.88 -5.69 -9.53
C TRP A 600 15.64 -6.29 -10.71
N LYS A 601 16.58 -7.18 -10.39
CA LYS A 601 17.29 -8.02 -11.36
C LYS A 601 17.09 -9.48 -10.99
N ARG A 602 16.91 -10.34 -11.99
CA ARG A 602 16.89 -11.79 -11.74
C ARG A 602 18.29 -12.31 -11.45
N MET A 603 18.35 -13.27 -10.54
CA MET A 603 19.59 -13.96 -10.17
C MET A 603 20.24 -14.72 -11.34
N ASP A 604 19.46 -15.10 -12.35
CA ASP A 604 19.95 -15.75 -13.58
C ASP A 604 20.61 -14.76 -14.58
N GLY A 605 20.55 -13.46 -14.30
CA GLY A 605 21.07 -12.40 -15.16
C GLY A 605 20.24 -12.13 -16.42
N LEU A 606 19.11 -12.83 -16.62
CA LEU A 606 18.29 -12.80 -17.83
C LEU A 606 16.93 -12.10 -17.60
N GLY A 607 16.93 -11.01 -16.86
CA GLY A 607 15.75 -10.19 -16.68
C GLY A 607 15.95 -9.07 -15.68
N ALA A 608 15.44 -7.90 -16.01
CA ALA A 608 15.31 -6.79 -15.09
C ALA A 608 13.92 -6.19 -15.24
N GLY A 609 13.41 -5.61 -14.17
CA GLY A 609 12.15 -4.90 -14.16
C GLY A 609 12.09 -3.96 -12.98
N THR A 610 10.92 -3.37 -12.77
CA THR A 610 10.65 -2.48 -11.65
C THR A 610 9.47 -3.01 -10.84
N GLY A 611 9.41 -2.62 -9.58
CA GLY A 611 8.30 -2.88 -8.69
C GLY A 611 8.47 -4.03 -7.71
N VAL A 612 8.26 -3.71 -6.43
CA VAL A 612 8.08 -4.65 -5.32
C VAL A 612 6.73 -4.37 -4.67
N PHE A 613 5.96 -5.41 -4.38
CA PHE A 613 4.56 -5.25 -3.98
C PHE A 613 4.36 -5.56 -2.49
N ASN A 614 3.38 -4.90 -1.88
CA ASN A 614 2.96 -5.14 -0.51
C ASN A 614 2.62 -6.64 -0.32
N GLY A 615 3.21 -7.25 0.70
CA GLY A 615 3.10 -8.68 1.00
C GLY A 615 4.16 -9.56 0.34
N ASP A 616 5.00 -9.02 -0.56
CA ASP A 616 6.18 -9.74 -1.05
C ASP A 616 7.11 -10.00 0.15
N ILE A 617 7.58 -11.25 0.30
CA ILE A 617 8.49 -11.64 1.38
C ILE A 617 9.79 -12.02 0.73
N GLY A 618 10.87 -11.42 1.21
CA GLY A 618 12.22 -11.68 0.74
C GLY A 618 13.14 -12.00 1.91
N THR A 619 14.40 -12.27 1.56
CA THR A 619 15.48 -12.44 2.53
C THR A 619 16.53 -11.38 2.31
N ILE A 620 17.01 -10.73 3.37
CA ILE A 620 18.15 -9.83 3.30
C ILE A 620 19.40 -10.65 2.98
N THR A 621 20.00 -10.42 1.81
CA THR A 621 21.20 -11.14 1.38
C THR A 621 22.48 -10.40 1.76
N ARG A 622 22.43 -9.07 1.78
CA ARG A 622 23.61 -8.23 2.02
C ARG A 622 23.23 -6.89 2.64
N ILE A 623 24.07 -6.40 3.55
CA ILE A 623 24.03 -5.02 4.04
C ILE A 623 25.36 -4.34 3.69
N ASP A 624 25.29 -3.19 3.03
CA ASP A 624 26.45 -2.40 2.64
C ASP A 624 26.40 -1.03 3.31
N PHE A 625 27.26 -0.81 4.30
CA PHE A 625 27.35 0.47 5.01
C PHE A 625 28.10 1.55 4.23
N ALA A 626 28.91 1.18 3.24
CA ALA A 626 29.61 2.16 2.42
C ALA A 626 28.66 2.74 1.35
N ALA A 627 27.79 1.90 0.80
CA ALA A 627 26.73 2.31 -0.12
C ALA A 627 25.43 2.73 0.59
N GLU A 628 25.31 2.50 1.90
CA GLU A 628 24.09 2.69 2.70
C GLU A 628 22.86 1.94 2.16
N THR A 629 23.09 0.71 1.70
CA THR A 629 22.05 -0.12 1.08
C THR A 629 21.83 -1.46 1.77
N VAL A 630 20.59 -1.95 1.72
CA VAL A 630 20.19 -3.32 2.05
C VAL A 630 19.73 -4.02 0.79
N THR A 631 20.34 -5.15 0.46
CA THR A 631 19.93 -5.99 -0.66
C THR A 631 18.97 -7.07 -0.18
N VAL A 632 17.80 -7.14 -0.82
CA VAL A 632 16.74 -8.11 -0.51
C VAL A 632 16.46 -8.97 -1.73
N LEU A 633 16.43 -10.29 -1.53
CA LEU A 633 16.05 -11.27 -2.52
C LEU A 633 14.59 -11.68 -2.32
N PHE A 634 13.71 -11.26 -3.22
CA PHE A 634 12.31 -11.67 -3.29
C PHE A 634 12.14 -12.77 -4.33
N ASP A 635 12.00 -14.02 -3.88
CA ASP A 635 12.04 -15.20 -4.75
C ASP A 635 13.35 -15.25 -5.57
N ASP A 636 13.28 -15.00 -6.88
CA ASP A 636 14.41 -14.94 -7.83
C ASP A 636 14.86 -13.51 -8.17
N ARG A 637 14.20 -12.50 -7.58
CA ARG A 637 14.39 -11.07 -7.86
C ARG A 637 15.22 -10.40 -6.77
N GLU A 638 16.42 -9.96 -7.11
CA GLU A 638 17.30 -9.19 -6.24
C GLU A 638 17.00 -7.69 -6.38
N THR A 639 16.86 -7.00 -5.24
CA THR A 639 16.50 -5.58 -5.14
C THR A 639 17.40 -4.89 -4.13
N SER A 640 17.70 -3.61 -4.37
CA SER A 640 18.52 -2.81 -3.45
C SER A 640 17.69 -1.68 -2.85
N TYR A 641 17.66 -1.61 -1.52
CA TYR A 641 16.99 -0.58 -0.75
C TYR A 641 18.03 0.37 -0.16
N GLY A 642 17.82 1.68 -0.21
CA GLY A 642 18.52 2.62 0.66
C GLY A 642 18.08 2.44 2.12
N PHE A 643 18.92 2.84 3.07
CA PHE A 643 18.58 2.78 4.50
C PHE A 643 17.33 3.60 4.87
N ASP A 644 17.04 4.67 4.13
CA ASP A 644 15.84 5.50 4.26
C ASP A 644 14.56 4.80 3.81
N MET A 645 14.67 3.85 2.86
CA MET A 645 13.55 3.03 2.40
C MET A 645 13.23 1.85 3.35
N LEU A 646 13.99 1.64 4.43
CA LEU A 646 13.71 0.59 5.42
C LEU A 646 12.34 0.76 6.12
N ARG A 647 11.73 1.95 6.06
CA ARG A 647 10.34 2.20 6.49
C ARG A 647 9.30 1.40 5.70
N GLU A 648 9.66 0.92 4.50
CA GLU A 648 8.78 0.12 3.64
C GLU A 648 8.95 -1.39 3.82
N LEU A 649 9.89 -1.80 4.68
CA LEU A 649 10.10 -3.19 5.07
C LEU A 649 9.67 -3.43 6.51
N GLU A 650 9.22 -4.64 6.79
CA GLU A 650 9.03 -5.16 8.16
C GLU A 650 9.60 -6.58 8.26
N PRO A 651 10.13 -7.01 9.42
CA PRO A 651 10.44 -8.42 9.64
C PRO A 651 9.21 -9.31 9.46
N ALA A 652 9.40 -10.48 8.83
CA ALA A 652 8.33 -11.35 8.35
C ALA A 652 8.34 -12.76 8.98
N TYR A 653 9.05 -12.97 10.09
CA TYR A 653 8.96 -14.21 10.87
C TYR A 653 7.55 -14.41 11.44
N ALA A 654 6.95 -13.31 11.90
CA ALA A 654 5.55 -13.22 12.30
C ALA A 654 4.84 -12.11 11.52
N MET A 655 3.59 -12.34 11.13
CA MET A 655 2.76 -11.34 10.47
C MET A 655 1.34 -11.36 11.00
N THR A 656 0.59 -10.29 10.73
CA THR A 656 -0.82 -10.24 11.08
C THR A 656 -1.63 -11.14 10.16
N VAL A 657 -2.76 -11.69 10.62
CA VAL A 657 -3.64 -12.52 9.77
C VAL A 657 -4.12 -11.78 8.50
N HIS A 658 -4.35 -10.47 8.56
CA HIS A 658 -4.70 -9.67 7.37
C HIS A 658 -3.59 -9.72 6.29
N LYS A 659 -2.33 -9.54 6.70
CA LYS A 659 -1.16 -9.58 5.80
C LYS A 659 -0.85 -10.99 5.25
N SER A 660 -1.45 -12.05 5.78
CA SER A 660 -1.28 -13.41 5.25
C SER A 660 -2.34 -13.81 4.23
N GLN A 661 -3.33 -12.96 3.93
CA GLN A 661 -4.32 -13.22 2.89
C GLN A 661 -3.65 -13.47 1.52
N GLY A 662 -4.25 -14.36 0.72
CA GLY A 662 -3.68 -14.81 -0.55
C GLY A 662 -2.39 -15.64 -0.45
N SER A 663 -1.87 -15.86 0.76
CA SER A 663 -0.69 -16.71 1.01
C SER A 663 -1.11 -18.07 1.57
N GLU A 664 -0.27 -19.08 1.39
CA GLU A 664 -0.37 -20.33 2.12
C GLU A 664 1.01 -20.81 2.54
N TYR A 665 1.07 -21.50 3.66
CA TYR A 665 2.30 -22.00 4.25
C TYR A 665 2.13 -23.47 4.60
N ARG A 666 3.24 -24.21 4.57
CA ARG A 666 3.24 -25.62 4.94
C ARG A 666 2.77 -25.80 6.38
N ALA A 667 3.36 -25.01 7.29
CA ALA A 667 2.93 -24.95 8.69
C ALA A 667 2.61 -23.51 9.12
N VAL A 668 1.53 -23.36 9.89
CA VAL A 668 1.11 -22.08 10.47
C VAL A 668 0.96 -22.22 11.97
N ILE A 669 1.45 -21.22 12.70
CA ILE A 669 1.31 -21.12 14.15
C ILE A 669 0.55 -19.84 14.50
N LEU A 670 -0.63 -19.95 15.09
CA LEU A 670 -1.43 -18.82 15.55
C LEU A 670 -1.16 -18.51 17.03
N ALA A 671 -0.75 -17.29 17.32
CA ALA A 671 -0.62 -16.76 18.69
C ALA A 671 -1.98 -16.23 19.20
N ALA A 672 -2.72 -17.06 19.95
CA ALA A 672 -4.07 -16.75 20.42
C ALA A 672 -4.09 -16.38 21.92
N TRP A 673 -3.61 -15.18 22.26
CA TRP A 673 -3.49 -14.73 23.65
C TRP A 673 -4.24 -13.44 23.94
N SER A 674 -3.95 -12.37 23.20
CA SER A 674 -4.49 -11.03 23.46
C SER A 674 -4.76 -10.29 22.15
N GLY A 675 -5.75 -9.40 22.17
CA GLY A 675 -6.15 -8.58 21.03
C GLY A 675 -7.41 -7.77 21.35
N SER A 676 -7.67 -6.73 20.55
CA SER A 676 -8.93 -5.99 20.66
C SER A 676 -10.10 -6.88 20.23
N GLN A 677 -11.29 -6.66 20.80
CA GLN A 677 -12.50 -7.40 20.39
C GLN A 677 -12.84 -7.24 18.90
N LEU A 678 -12.38 -6.14 18.28
CA LEU A 678 -12.52 -5.89 16.84
C LEU A 678 -11.64 -6.84 16.00
N LEU A 679 -10.53 -7.35 16.55
CA LEU A 679 -9.59 -8.26 15.88
C LEU A 679 -9.75 -9.73 16.33
N LEU A 680 -10.52 -9.99 17.38
CA LEU A 680 -10.80 -11.34 17.84
C LEU A 680 -12.13 -11.83 17.27
N THR A 681 -12.20 -11.94 15.94
CA THR A 681 -13.41 -12.34 15.20
C THR A 681 -13.28 -13.74 14.60
N ARG A 682 -14.44 -14.31 14.23
CA ARG A 682 -14.55 -15.60 13.57
C ARG A 682 -13.80 -15.64 12.25
N SER A 683 -13.97 -14.62 11.42
CA SER A 683 -13.30 -14.52 10.10
C SER A 683 -11.77 -14.46 10.22
N ILE A 684 -11.22 -13.86 11.28
CA ILE A 684 -9.77 -13.85 11.53
C ILE A 684 -9.28 -15.26 11.89
N LEU A 685 -9.99 -15.97 12.78
CA LEU A 685 -9.64 -17.35 13.11
C LEU A 685 -9.75 -18.27 11.88
N TYR A 686 -10.86 -18.18 11.15
CA TYR A 686 -11.09 -18.93 9.91
C TYR A 686 -9.99 -18.67 8.88
N THR A 687 -9.68 -17.40 8.62
CA THR A 687 -8.63 -17.02 7.67
C THR A 687 -7.28 -17.57 8.11
N ALA A 688 -6.92 -17.48 9.40
CA ALA A 688 -5.67 -18.04 9.92
C ALA A 688 -5.58 -19.57 9.70
N ILE A 689 -6.66 -20.31 9.99
CA ILE A 689 -6.71 -21.78 9.79
C ILE A 689 -6.48 -22.12 8.32
N THR A 690 -7.17 -21.43 7.39
CA THR A 690 -7.07 -21.70 5.96
C THR A 690 -5.74 -21.32 5.31
N ARG A 691 -4.81 -20.68 6.04
CA ARG A 691 -3.45 -20.44 5.53
C ARG A 691 -2.54 -21.68 5.62
N ALA A 692 -2.92 -22.69 6.40
CA ALA A 692 -2.11 -23.90 6.58
C ALA A 692 -2.43 -24.98 5.53
N ARG A 693 -1.38 -25.53 4.91
CA ARG A 693 -1.51 -26.67 3.98
C ARG A 693 -1.40 -28.02 4.68
N GLU A 694 -0.45 -28.18 5.59
CA GLU A 694 -0.15 -29.47 6.24
C GLU A 694 -0.31 -29.44 7.76
N LEU A 695 -0.05 -28.30 8.39
CA LEU A 695 0.00 -28.21 9.85
C LEU A 695 -0.49 -26.86 10.37
N PHE A 696 -1.46 -26.87 11.28
CA PHE A 696 -1.91 -25.69 12.01
C PHE A 696 -1.78 -25.88 13.52
N ILE A 697 -1.12 -24.94 14.20
CA ILE A 697 -0.94 -24.98 15.65
C ILE A 697 -1.47 -23.69 16.25
N ILE A 698 -2.37 -23.78 17.22
CA ILE A 698 -2.73 -22.65 18.07
C ILE A 698 -1.91 -22.72 19.36
N VAL A 699 -1.21 -21.63 19.70
CA VAL A 699 -0.53 -21.48 20.99
C VAL A 699 -1.19 -20.33 21.75
N GLY A 700 -1.80 -20.61 22.90
CA GLY A 700 -2.56 -19.59 23.60
C GLY A 700 -3.59 -20.09 24.61
N ASN A 701 -4.66 -19.31 24.77
CA ASN A 701 -5.77 -19.60 25.68
C ASN A 701 -7.01 -20.04 24.90
N GLU A 702 -7.66 -21.08 25.39
CA GLU A 702 -8.90 -21.66 24.84
C GLU A 702 -10.07 -20.68 24.89
N GLU A 703 -10.14 -19.84 25.93
CA GLU A 703 -11.18 -18.81 26.06
C GLU A 703 -11.14 -17.79 24.92
N ILE A 704 -9.94 -17.48 24.42
CA ILE A 704 -9.73 -16.57 23.28
C ILE A 704 -10.21 -17.23 22.00
N ILE A 705 -9.92 -18.52 21.80
CA ILE A 705 -10.40 -19.29 20.64
C ILE A 705 -11.93 -19.35 20.66
N ALA A 706 -12.53 -19.62 21.82
CA ALA A 706 -13.98 -19.64 22.00
C ALA A 706 -14.61 -18.26 21.80
N ALA A 707 -13.95 -17.18 22.24
CA ALA A 707 -14.38 -15.82 21.98
C ALA A 707 -14.35 -15.47 20.49
N MET A 708 -13.25 -15.77 19.79
CA MET A 708 -13.11 -15.57 18.35
C MET A 708 -14.18 -16.35 17.58
N THR A 709 -14.38 -17.62 17.91
CA THR A 709 -15.36 -18.49 17.25
C THR A 709 -16.79 -17.94 17.37
N ARG A 710 -17.17 -17.46 18.56
CA ARG A 710 -18.51 -16.89 18.80
C ARG A 710 -18.70 -15.51 18.20
N ASN A 711 -17.62 -14.75 18.03
CA ASN A 711 -17.68 -13.38 17.53
C ASN A 711 -17.82 -13.34 16.00
N ASP A 712 -19.06 -13.43 15.52
CA ASP A 712 -19.45 -13.28 14.12
C ASP A 712 -19.54 -11.83 13.64
N ARG A 713 -19.05 -10.87 14.44
CA ARG A 713 -19.11 -9.45 14.11
C ARG A 713 -18.33 -9.18 12.84
N GLN A 714 -19.07 -9.09 11.73
CA GLN A 714 -18.56 -8.53 10.50
C GLN A 714 -18.44 -7.01 10.66
N GLN A 715 -17.34 -6.45 10.18
CA GLN A 715 -17.18 -5.00 10.10
C GLN A 715 -18.27 -4.48 9.16
N ARG A 716 -19.30 -3.83 9.72
CA ARG A 716 -20.38 -3.25 8.92
C ARG A 716 -19.81 -2.09 8.14
N ARG A 717 -19.73 -2.24 6.82
CA ARG A 717 -19.30 -1.19 5.89
C ARG A 717 -20.53 -0.48 5.34
N TYR A 718 -20.48 0.85 5.31
CA TYR A 718 -21.40 1.62 4.47
C TYR A 718 -21.01 1.41 3.01
N SER A 719 -21.92 0.80 2.26
CA SER A 719 -21.79 0.46 0.83
C SER A 719 -23.18 0.54 0.19
N GLY A 720 -23.29 1.27 -0.92
CA GLY A 720 -24.52 1.37 -1.70
C GLY A 720 -24.66 0.25 -2.72
N LEU A 721 -23.54 -0.40 -3.08
CA LEU A 721 -23.45 -1.35 -4.19
C LEU A 721 -24.49 -2.47 -4.13
N LYS A 722 -24.62 -3.14 -2.97
CA LYS A 722 -25.62 -4.23 -2.80
C LYS A 722 -27.03 -3.77 -3.16
N LEU A 723 -27.46 -2.63 -2.60
CA LEU A 723 -28.82 -2.12 -2.76
C LEU A 723 -29.07 -1.64 -4.19
N ARG A 724 -28.05 -1.05 -4.83
CA ARG A 724 -28.11 -0.65 -6.24
C ARG A 724 -28.27 -1.87 -7.15
N LEU A 725 -27.50 -2.93 -6.92
CA LEU A 725 -27.62 -4.20 -7.66
C LEU A 725 -28.98 -4.88 -7.41
N GLU A 726 -29.51 -4.87 -6.18
CA GLU A 726 -30.85 -5.42 -5.88
C GLU A 726 -31.95 -4.69 -6.64
N ARG A 727 -31.86 -3.37 -6.81
CA ARG A 727 -32.81 -2.59 -7.62
C ARG A 727 -32.78 -3.01 -9.08
N GLU A 728 -31.59 -3.21 -9.65
CA GLU A 728 -31.43 -3.73 -11.01
C GLU A 728 -31.99 -5.14 -11.17
N ALA A 729 -31.82 -6.01 -10.17
CA ALA A 729 -32.40 -7.35 -10.17
C ALA A 729 -33.94 -7.34 -10.06
N GLY A 730 -34.51 -6.41 -9.28
CA GLY A 730 -35.95 -6.26 -9.11
C GLY A 730 -36.68 -5.77 -10.36
N ASN A 731 -36.07 -4.86 -11.12
CA ASN A 731 -36.64 -4.35 -12.38
C ASN A 731 -36.83 -5.46 -13.43
N ASP A 732 -36.05 -6.54 -13.38
CA ASP A 732 -36.19 -7.68 -14.30
C ASP A 732 -37.44 -8.54 -14.03
N HIS A 733 -38.00 -8.50 -12.80
CA HIS A 733 -39.21 -9.26 -12.46
C HIS A 733 -40.52 -8.57 -12.87
N GLU A 734 -40.52 -7.26 -13.14
CA GLU A 734 -41.70 -6.55 -13.63
C GLU A 734 -41.82 -6.56 -15.17
N THR A 735 -40.73 -6.89 -15.88
CA THR A 735 -40.69 -6.93 -17.36
C THR A 735 -40.60 -8.33 -17.98
N ALA A 736 -40.67 -9.40 -17.18
CA ALA A 736 -40.59 -10.80 -17.64
C ALA A 736 -41.96 -11.50 -17.69
#